data_AF-A0A3A8ZBT1-F1
#
_entry.id   AF-A0A3A8ZBT1-F1
#
_cell.length_a   1.000
_cell.length_b   1.000
_cell.length_c   1.000
_cell.angle_alpha   90.00
_cell.angle_beta   90.00
_cell.angle_gamma   90.00
#
_symmetry.space_group_name_H-M   'P 1'
#
loop_
_entity.id
_entity.type
_entity.pdbx_description
1 polymer ?
#
loop_
_entity_poly.entity_id
_entity_poly.type
_entity_poly.pdbx_seq_one_letter_code
_entity_poly.pdbx_strand_id
1 'polypeptide(L)'
;MEKVKIDLQDISKSYYSETTVTQALRKISLTFWESEFVAITGESGSGKSTLLNIIGGMDTFDEGEMFVDGQPTFQYDEQDWEEYRRNRIGYVFQDYSLVGHYTALTNVMSALLIMGHEQKQAEEVAKNYLKQVGLEGFDTHKASELSSGQKQRLSIARALAKNTGIIVADEPTGNLDSETGDQIIKLLKELSKDRLVIMVTHNYEQAEPYVTRKVRLHDGNIISDVQVNEEVSQDSGIGGDAEILQEEGQVQRQEGEAAAGKVSDRWAEFCSQSRIASYFAMMNRRTQKGRSILFTAFLFVIGVVSFVFIGELFMHRDDTLTKKYSTSIFYHEDQKRLVVKRGDGKDITEKDVEKLYSVSDVEAVDSCDYANDVNFYFVKDRDYKFRYGTQDGAMGKEKMTVGFLNDDHFVKSVDCITEKNLAKGRLPESWDEVVVYSKDESVLGSEQMCYFASRNIWGPNVYYGHNVTIVGILKEETEQIYFTKELCQMYSLELYHGTYCLLYEWVEKWKDYRLKPAFIPVINSELEGNQMRISYNFGGGPNALHPVGENLFRFQQCDEDGQPVGEAKEQTVNILEKEHDMGKSLVEVSEEFFYKYFPKDKNCPQASVYITSYAKTDSVIKKLERKGYEAQSTYRVGVTDYVQELVDERLVIVGICAFGLIAIVLAQILILRSLMKIRVKDYFVMKFIGMRMQVIHKISYFEIAGYSIAAIILTVLLMWILRFCGVTIVHEMLFYYGFAAYLLFVVYNLVVSALTVASFNHLLKGRLNE
;
A
#
# COMPACT_ATOMS: atom_id res chain seq x y z
N MET A 1 -13.57 17.09 65.94
CA MET A 1 -14.00 15.72 65.58
C MET A 1 -13.08 15.25 64.47
N GLU A 2 -12.34 14.17 64.70
CA GLU A 2 -11.47 13.58 63.69
C GLU A 2 -12.31 13.09 62.51
N LYS A 3 -11.92 13.45 61.28
CA LYS A 3 -12.65 13.11 60.07
C LYS A 3 -12.25 11.71 59.61
N VAL A 4 -13.22 10.79 59.53
CA VAL A 4 -13.00 9.44 58.99
C VAL A 4 -12.69 9.53 57.49
N LYS A 5 -11.56 8.93 57.08
CA LYS A 5 -11.13 8.87 55.67
C LYS A 5 -11.49 7.54 55.02
N ILE A 6 -11.26 6.44 55.72
CA ILE A 6 -11.54 5.09 55.23
C ILE A 6 -12.20 4.32 56.37
N ASP A 7 -13.31 3.64 56.08
CA ASP A 7 -13.96 2.72 57.00
C ASP A 7 -14.15 1.37 56.31
N LEU A 8 -13.55 0.33 56.88
CA LEU A 8 -13.67 -1.05 56.41
C LEU A 8 -14.63 -1.79 57.33
N GLN A 9 -15.66 -2.41 56.76
CA GLN A 9 -16.67 -3.19 57.49
C GLN A 9 -16.68 -4.63 56.98
N ASP A 10 -16.18 -5.54 57.82
CA ASP A 10 -16.16 -6.99 57.61
C ASP A 10 -15.52 -7.44 56.28
N ILE A 11 -14.48 -6.74 55.83
CA ILE A 11 -13.80 -7.01 54.55
C ILE A 11 -13.16 -8.40 54.54
N SER A 12 -13.54 -9.22 53.56
CA SER A 12 -12.95 -10.54 53.31
C SER A 12 -12.46 -10.67 51.87
N LYS A 13 -11.36 -11.41 51.69
CA LYS A 13 -10.77 -11.67 50.36
C LYS A 13 -10.18 -13.07 50.31
N SER A 14 -10.51 -13.80 49.25
CA SER A 14 -10.00 -15.11 48.91
C SER A 14 -9.41 -15.10 47.50
N TYR A 15 -8.25 -15.72 47.34
CA TYR A 15 -7.65 -15.96 46.03
C TYR A 15 -7.93 -17.40 45.61
N TYR A 16 -8.42 -17.56 44.38
CA TYR A 16 -8.76 -18.84 43.80
C TYR A 16 -7.67 -19.24 42.81
N SER A 17 -7.02 -20.37 43.07
CA SER A 17 -6.15 -21.04 42.09
C SER A 17 -6.84 -22.32 41.59
N GLU A 18 -6.32 -22.94 40.53
CA GLU A 18 -6.90 -24.18 39.97
C GLU A 18 -7.04 -25.32 41.00
N THR A 19 -6.22 -25.30 42.06
CA THR A 19 -6.14 -26.40 43.04
C THR A 19 -6.40 -25.99 44.49
N THR A 20 -6.36 -24.70 44.82
CA THR A 20 -6.50 -24.22 46.21
C THR A 20 -7.21 -22.87 46.29
N VAL A 21 -8.03 -22.70 47.33
CA VAL A 21 -8.61 -21.41 47.72
C VAL A 21 -7.87 -20.93 48.97
N THR A 22 -7.24 -19.77 48.87
CA THR A 22 -6.49 -19.15 49.97
C THR A 22 -7.23 -17.92 50.45
N GLN A 23 -7.80 -17.99 51.66
CA GLN A 23 -8.45 -16.84 52.28
C GLN A 23 -7.39 -15.90 52.87
N ALA A 24 -7.18 -14.77 52.21
CA ALA A 24 -6.16 -13.77 52.55
C ALA A 24 -6.63 -12.79 53.64
N LEU A 25 -7.90 -12.41 53.66
CA LEU A 25 -8.50 -11.54 54.68
C LEU A 25 -9.80 -12.14 55.20
N ARG A 26 -10.04 -12.00 56.52
CA ARG A 26 -11.16 -12.59 57.25
C ARG A 26 -11.87 -11.52 58.07
N LYS A 27 -12.97 -10.97 57.53
CA LYS A 27 -13.86 -9.99 58.20
C LYS A 27 -13.11 -8.87 58.91
N ILE A 28 -12.23 -8.21 58.16
CA ILE A 28 -11.42 -7.10 58.63
C ILE A 28 -12.30 -5.86 58.79
N SER A 29 -12.37 -5.34 60.02
CA SER A 29 -13.07 -4.09 60.35
C SER A 29 -12.09 -3.08 60.95
N LEU A 30 -11.84 -1.97 60.25
CA LEU A 30 -10.86 -0.93 60.60
C LEU A 30 -11.32 0.42 60.09
N THR A 31 -11.22 1.43 60.96
CA THR A 31 -11.47 2.83 60.61
C THR A 31 -10.15 3.60 60.65
N PHE A 32 -9.89 4.40 59.62
CA PHE A 32 -8.72 5.27 59.49
C PHE A 32 -9.14 6.73 59.44
N TRP A 33 -8.46 7.57 60.21
CA TRP A 33 -8.77 9.00 60.34
C TRP A 33 -7.80 9.88 59.54
N GLU A 34 -8.24 11.09 59.20
CA GLU A 34 -7.38 12.10 58.60
C GLU A 34 -6.21 12.42 59.54
N SER A 35 -5.04 12.69 58.95
CA SER A 35 -3.78 12.98 59.66
C SER A 35 -3.23 11.87 60.56
N GLU A 36 -3.61 10.60 60.34
CA GLU A 36 -2.93 9.46 60.99
C GLU A 36 -1.68 9.01 60.21
N PHE A 37 -0.66 8.54 60.94
CA PHE A 37 0.41 7.72 60.40
C PHE A 37 0.33 6.30 60.96
N VAL A 38 -0.34 5.40 60.23
CA VAL A 38 -0.61 4.03 60.66
C VAL A 38 0.43 3.07 60.09
N ALA A 39 1.04 2.26 60.96
CA ALA A 39 1.88 1.13 60.56
C ALA A 39 1.13 -0.20 60.70
N ILE A 40 1.00 -0.92 59.59
CA ILE A 40 0.45 -2.27 59.51
C ILE A 40 1.60 -3.28 59.51
N THR A 41 1.65 -4.14 60.53
CA THR A 41 2.73 -5.11 60.78
C THR A 41 2.20 -6.54 60.85
N GLY A 42 3.06 -7.54 60.69
CA GLY A 42 2.67 -8.96 60.72
C GLY A 42 3.60 -9.85 59.89
N GLU A 43 3.50 -11.16 60.10
CA GLU A 43 4.34 -12.17 59.41
C GLU A 43 4.11 -12.18 57.89
N SER A 44 5.05 -12.75 57.13
CA SER A 44 4.86 -12.91 55.69
C SER A 44 3.62 -13.79 55.42
N GLY A 45 2.80 -13.40 54.44
CA GLY A 45 1.54 -14.10 54.15
C GLY A 45 0.35 -13.77 55.07
N SER A 46 0.50 -12.86 56.05
CA SER A 46 -0.61 -12.52 56.97
C SER A 46 -1.75 -11.67 56.37
N GLY A 47 -1.66 -11.29 55.09
CA GLY A 47 -2.68 -10.49 54.39
C GLY A 47 -2.41 -8.99 54.31
N LYS A 48 -1.27 -8.48 54.81
CA LYS A 48 -0.94 -7.03 54.85
C LYS A 48 -1.04 -6.33 53.48
N SER A 49 -0.32 -6.84 52.47
CA SER A 49 -0.32 -6.23 51.14
C SER A 49 -1.68 -6.39 50.47
N THR A 50 -2.42 -7.47 50.73
CA THR A 50 -3.82 -7.62 50.26
C THR A 50 -4.73 -6.53 50.85
N LEU A 51 -4.64 -6.28 52.16
CA LEU A 51 -5.37 -5.20 52.82
C LEU A 51 -4.99 -3.83 52.22
N LEU A 52 -3.70 -3.58 52.06
CA LEU A 52 -3.19 -2.33 51.48
C LEU A 52 -3.64 -2.14 50.02
N ASN A 53 -3.65 -3.21 49.22
CA ASN A 53 -4.11 -3.20 47.84
C ASN A 53 -5.60 -2.92 47.73
N ILE A 54 -6.43 -3.47 48.63
CA ILE A 54 -7.87 -3.17 48.69
C ILE A 54 -8.09 -1.69 49.06
N ILE A 55 -7.42 -1.21 50.11
CA ILE A 55 -7.47 0.19 50.52
C ILE A 55 -7.04 1.11 49.37
N GLY A 56 -5.97 0.75 48.65
CA GLY A 56 -5.47 1.49 47.50
C GLY A 56 -6.33 1.38 46.22
N GLY A 57 -7.41 0.58 46.23
CA GLY A 57 -8.25 0.33 45.07
C GLY A 57 -7.53 -0.39 43.93
N MET A 58 -6.54 -1.21 44.28
CA MET A 58 -5.75 -2.03 43.34
C MET A 58 -6.26 -3.47 43.27
N ASP A 59 -6.89 -3.96 44.34
CA ASP A 59 -7.59 -5.24 44.37
C ASP A 59 -9.03 -5.01 44.87
N THR A 60 -9.89 -5.99 44.62
CA THR A 60 -11.28 -6.02 45.07
C THR A 60 -11.42 -6.88 46.32
N PHE A 61 -12.58 -6.83 46.99
CA PHE A 61 -12.94 -7.67 48.12
C PHE A 61 -14.18 -8.51 47.77
N ASP A 62 -14.31 -9.68 48.42
CA ASP A 62 -15.39 -10.65 48.13
C ASP A 62 -16.62 -10.42 49.03
N GLU A 63 -16.39 -10.00 50.28
CA GLU A 63 -17.43 -9.70 51.27
C GLU A 63 -17.07 -8.43 52.05
N GLY A 64 -18.08 -7.79 52.64
CA GLY A 64 -17.95 -6.55 53.40
C GLY A 64 -18.25 -5.30 52.58
N GLU A 65 -17.98 -4.14 53.16
CA GLU A 65 -18.13 -2.82 52.52
C GLU A 65 -16.95 -1.91 52.92
N MET A 66 -16.50 -1.09 51.97
CA MET A 66 -15.52 -0.04 52.24
C MET A 66 -16.17 1.32 51.99
N PHE A 67 -15.99 2.26 52.91
CA PHE A 67 -16.40 3.65 52.77
C PHE A 67 -15.19 4.55 52.61
N VAL A 68 -15.24 5.49 51.67
CA VAL A 68 -14.20 6.50 51.42
C VAL A 68 -14.80 7.88 51.62
N ASP A 69 -14.26 8.65 52.57
CA ASP A 69 -14.83 9.94 53.00
C ASP A 69 -16.35 9.82 53.29
N GLY A 70 -16.78 8.69 53.87
CA GLY A 70 -18.17 8.38 54.20
C GLY A 70 -19.05 7.88 53.03
N GLN A 71 -18.52 7.77 51.81
CA GLN A 71 -19.25 7.24 50.65
C GLN A 71 -18.98 5.74 50.46
N PRO A 72 -20.01 4.88 50.31
CA PRO A 72 -19.81 3.45 50.11
C PRO A 72 -19.23 3.12 48.73
N THR A 73 -18.54 1.99 48.59
CA THR A 73 -17.86 1.59 47.35
C THR A 73 -18.52 0.43 46.61
N PHE A 74 -19.59 -0.20 47.12
CA PHE A 74 -20.28 -1.28 46.40
C PHE A 74 -20.80 -0.91 45.00
N GLN A 75 -21.04 0.38 44.73
CA GLN A 75 -21.49 0.86 43.43
C GLN A 75 -20.35 1.19 42.47
N TYR A 76 -19.09 1.15 42.92
CA TYR A 76 -17.95 1.55 42.11
C TYR A 76 -17.77 0.58 40.95
N ASP A 77 -17.85 1.12 39.74
CA ASP A 77 -17.40 0.44 38.53
C ASP A 77 -15.90 0.66 38.27
N GLU A 78 -15.38 0.12 37.17
CA GLU A 78 -13.96 0.29 36.82
C GLU A 78 -13.54 1.76 36.70
N GLN A 79 -14.42 2.64 36.23
CA GLN A 79 -14.13 4.08 36.09
C GLN A 79 -14.13 4.77 37.45
N ASP A 80 -15.04 4.40 38.36
CA ASP A 80 -15.05 4.93 39.73
C ASP A 80 -13.77 4.54 40.47
N TRP A 81 -13.30 3.29 40.31
CA TRP A 81 -12.03 2.84 40.86
C TRP A 81 -10.82 3.54 40.22
N GLU A 82 -10.86 3.81 38.91
CA GLU A 82 -9.84 4.63 38.24
C GLU A 82 -9.80 6.05 38.77
N GLU A 83 -10.95 6.65 39.05
CA GLU A 83 -11.06 7.98 39.63
C GLU A 83 -10.61 8.00 41.10
N TYR A 84 -11.01 7.00 41.88
CA TYR A 84 -10.53 6.80 43.24
C TYR A 84 -9.01 6.72 43.28
N ARG A 85 -8.43 5.85 42.45
CA ARG A 85 -6.97 5.77 42.31
C ARG A 85 -6.39 7.12 41.91
N ARG A 86 -6.94 7.81 40.91
CA ARG A 86 -6.41 9.09 40.41
C ARG A 86 -6.44 10.21 41.46
N ASN A 87 -7.56 10.38 42.16
CA ASN A 87 -7.87 11.59 42.92
C ASN A 87 -7.76 11.42 44.44
N ARG A 88 -7.76 10.19 44.96
CA ARG A 88 -7.80 9.92 46.41
C ARG A 88 -6.57 9.19 46.95
N ILE A 89 -5.89 8.40 46.11
CA ILE A 89 -4.78 7.54 46.54
C ILE A 89 -3.43 7.98 45.95
N GLY A 90 -2.45 8.19 46.81
CA GLY A 90 -1.03 8.27 46.46
C GLY A 90 -0.36 6.95 46.84
N TYR A 91 0.11 6.17 45.86
CA TYR A 91 0.68 4.85 46.13
C TYR A 91 2.20 4.84 46.02
N VAL A 92 2.87 4.28 47.02
CA VAL A 92 4.32 4.04 47.06
C VAL A 92 4.55 2.53 47.11
N PHE A 93 5.09 1.97 46.03
CA PHE A 93 5.28 0.52 45.87
C PHE A 93 6.65 0.05 46.36
N GLN A 94 6.72 -1.18 46.84
CA GLN A 94 7.97 -1.87 47.20
C GLN A 94 8.94 -2.00 46.02
N ASP A 95 8.43 -2.29 44.82
CA ASP A 95 9.21 -2.42 43.58
C ASP A 95 9.39 -1.08 42.82
N TYR A 96 9.07 0.04 43.46
CA TYR A 96 9.00 1.41 42.93
C TYR A 96 7.90 1.64 41.86
N SER A 97 7.56 0.60 41.09
CA SER A 97 6.57 0.63 39.99
C SER A 97 6.72 1.87 39.10
N LEU A 98 7.93 2.15 38.64
CA LEU A 98 8.24 3.26 37.74
C LEU A 98 8.27 2.81 36.28
N VAL A 99 7.98 3.71 35.35
CA VAL A 99 8.20 3.46 33.93
C VAL A 99 9.68 3.65 33.63
N GLY A 100 10.40 2.54 33.49
CA GLY A 100 11.87 2.53 33.53
C GLY A 100 12.54 3.40 32.45
N HIS A 101 11.92 3.48 31.27
CA HIS A 101 12.46 4.21 30.12
C HIS A 101 12.06 5.70 30.10
N TYR A 102 11.24 6.14 31.04
CA TYR A 102 10.90 7.55 31.25
C TYR A 102 11.93 8.21 32.16
N THR A 103 12.14 9.52 31.96
CA THR A 103 12.99 10.30 32.88
C THR A 103 12.34 10.46 34.24
N ALA A 104 13.10 10.90 35.25
CA ALA A 104 12.56 11.25 36.56
C ALA A 104 11.44 12.29 36.42
N LEU A 105 11.70 13.36 35.67
CA LEU A 105 10.71 14.38 35.34
C LEU A 105 9.46 13.78 34.69
N THR A 106 9.66 12.92 33.68
CA THR A 106 8.56 12.31 32.93
C THR A 106 7.69 11.39 33.79
N ASN A 107 8.28 10.64 34.74
CA ASN A 107 7.52 9.78 35.65
C ASN A 107 6.58 10.59 36.56
N VAL A 108 7.05 11.73 37.09
CA VAL A 108 6.22 12.63 37.92
C VAL A 108 5.18 13.37 37.06
N MET A 109 5.60 13.94 35.92
CA MET A 109 4.71 14.59 34.96
C MET A 109 3.58 13.66 34.49
N SER A 110 3.85 12.37 34.31
CA SER A 110 2.83 11.40 33.87
C SER A 110 1.64 11.37 34.82
N ALA A 111 1.85 11.48 36.13
CA ALA A 111 0.77 11.55 37.10
C ALA A 111 -0.04 12.84 36.98
N LEU A 112 0.62 13.98 36.84
CA LEU A 112 -0.02 15.28 36.65
C LEU A 112 -0.86 15.33 35.35
N LEU A 113 -0.33 14.78 34.25
CA LEU A 113 -1.04 14.68 32.98
C LEU A 113 -2.29 13.78 33.08
N ILE A 114 -2.21 12.68 33.83
CA ILE A 114 -3.35 11.79 34.08
C ILE A 114 -4.42 12.49 34.93
N MET A 115 -4.02 13.38 35.84
CA MET A 115 -4.93 14.23 36.60
C MET A 115 -5.54 15.39 35.78
N GLY A 116 -5.08 15.60 34.55
CA GLY A 116 -5.63 16.61 33.64
C GLY A 116 -4.88 17.94 33.63
N HIS A 117 -3.71 18.05 34.26
CA HIS A 117 -2.88 19.24 34.14
C HIS A 117 -2.40 19.45 32.70
N GLU A 118 -2.27 20.71 32.29
CA GLU A 118 -1.63 21.04 31.03
C GLU A 118 -0.14 20.70 31.08
N GLN A 119 0.44 20.34 29.93
CA GLN A 119 1.81 19.85 29.85
C GLN A 119 2.86 20.80 30.46
N LYS A 120 2.75 22.11 30.19
CA LYS A 120 3.70 23.10 30.71
C LYS A 120 3.63 23.21 32.24
N GLN A 121 2.41 23.32 32.76
CA GLN A 121 2.18 23.37 34.20
C GLN A 121 2.64 22.08 34.89
N ALA A 122 2.34 20.91 34.28
CA ALA A 122 2.78 19.62 34.79
C ALA A 122 4.31 19.53 34.89
N GLU A 123 5.05 20.15 33.96
CA GLU A 123 6.50 20.16 33.99
C GLU A 123 7.05 20.98 35.17
N GLU A 124 6.55 22.19 35.38
CA GLU A 124 6.98 23.07 36.47
C GLU A 124 6.66 22.47 37.84
N VAL A 125 5.44 21.94 37.99
CA VAL A 125 5.00 21.28 39.22
C VAL A 125 5.83 20.02 39.49
N ALA A 126 6.12 19.21 38.46
CA ALA A 126 6.95 18.02 38.60
C ALA A 126 8.38 18.34 39.08
N LYS A 127 8.99 19.41 38.57
CA LYS A 127 10.33 19.87 39.01
C LYS A 127 10.33 20.25 40.50
N ASN A 128 9.28 20.93 40.96
CA ASN A 128 9.14 21.29 42.38
C ASN A 128 9.06 20.04 43.27
N TYR A 129 8.27 19.03 42.89
CA TYR A 129 8.19 17.78 43.65
C TYR A 129 9.50 16.97 43.62
N LEU A 130 10.22 16.95 42.50
CA LEU A 130 11.56 16.35 42.44
C LEU A 130 12.53 17.04 43.40
N LYS A 131 12.49 18.37 43.46
CA LYS A 131 13.31 19.14 44.40
C LYS A 131 12.97 18.82 45.86
N GLN A 132 11.68 18.75 46.21
CA GLN A 132 11.22 18.43 47.57
C GLN A 132 11.72 17.06 48.07
N VAL A 133 11.82 16.07 47.19
CA VAL A 133 12.35 14.74 47.56
C VAL A 133 13.87 14.63 47.47
N GLY A 134 14.58 15.71 47.10
CA GLY A 134 16.04 15.73 46.97
C GLY A 134 16.57 15.14 45.65
N LEU A 135 15.79 15.21 44.57
CA LEU A 135 16.17 14.76 43.22
C LEU A 135 16.41 15.92 42.23
N GLU A 136 16.69 17.12 42.73
CA GLU A 136 17.07 18.27 41.90
C GLU A 136 18.32 17.94 41.06
N GLY A 137 18.26 18.15 39.73
CA GLY A 137 19.34 17.82 38.79
C GLY A 137 19.27 16.41 38.18
N PHE A 138 18.37 15.54 38.64
CA PHE A 138 18.14 14.21 38.06
C PHE A 138 17.02 14.19 37.02
N ASP A 139 16.45 15.33 36.65
CA ASP A 139 15.27 15.50 35.80
C ASP A 139 15.31 14.71 34.48
N THR A 140 16.50 14.64 33.87
CA THR A 140 16.75 14.02 32.56
C THR A 140 17.18 12.54 32.64
N HIS A 141 17.51 12.05 33.84
CA HIS A 141 17.95 10.66 34.04
C HIS A 141 16.74 9.73 33.94
N LYS A 142 16.90 8.60 33.25
CA LYS A 142 15.85 7.58 33.16
C LYS A 142 15.67 6.89 34.50
N ALA A 143 14.46 6.48 34.83
CA ALA A 143 14.19 5.72 36.03
C ALA A 143 15.04 4.44 36.11
N SER A 144 15.38 3.81 34.97
CA SER A 144 16.31 2.67 34.92
C SER A 144 17.75 2.98 35.35
N GLU A 145 18.17 4.24 35.26
CA GLU A 145 19.54 4.72 35.56
C GLU A 145 19.71 5.16 37.02
N LEU A 146 18.61 5.30 37.77
CA LEU A 146 18.62 5.74 39.17
C LEU A 146 18.96 4.62 40.16
N SER A 147 19.59 4.97 41.28
CA SER A 147 19.81 4.07 42.41
C SER A 147 18.50 3.64 43.07
N SER A 148 18.51 2.59 43.89
CA SER A 148 17.32 2.11 44.62
C SER A 148 16.70 3.20 45.51
N GLY A 149 17.52 3.95 46.24
CA GLY A 149 17.05 5.10 47.04
C GLY A 149 16.49 6.25 46.22
N GLN A 150 17.11 6.56 45.07
CA GLN A 150 16.61 7.57 44.15
C GLN A 150 15.28 7.14 43.48
N LYS A 151 15.14 5.86 43.13
CA LYS A 151 13.89 5.29 42.62
C LYS A 151 12.77 5.39 43.64
N GLN A 152 13.07 5.12 44.92
CA GLN A 152 12.08 5.28 45.99
C GLN A 152 11.62 6.74 46.12
N ARG A 153 12.56 7.69 46.19
CA ARG A 153 12.25 9.13 46.21
C ARG A 153 11.44 9.56 45.01
N LEU A 154 11.75 9.04 43.83
CA LEU A 154 11.00 9.31 42.61
C LEU A 154 9.57 8.75 42.68
N SER A 155 9.38 7.53 43.21
CA SER A 155 8.05 6.97 43.44
C SER A 155 7.25 7.83 44.42
N ILE A 156 7.89 8.32 45.48
CA ILE A 156 7.26 9.22 46.44
C ILE A 156 6.91 10.56 45.78
N ALA A 157 7.83 11.20 45.04
CA ALA A 157 7.54 12.43 44.30
C ALA A 157 6.34 12.28 43.36
N ARG A 158 6.22 11.13 42.69
CA ARG A 158 5.06 10.83 41.84
C ARG A 158 3.77 10.66 42.64
N ALA A 159 3.82 10.02 43.80
CA ALA A 159 2.66 9.92 44.69
C ALA A 159 2.26 11.30 45.24
N LEU A 160 3.23 12.13 45.60
CA LEU A 160 3.04 13.49 46.10
C LEU A 160 2.47 14.45 45.07
N ALA A 161 2.92 14.31 43.82
CA ALA A 161 2.44 15.12 42.72
C ALA A 161 0.94 14.97 42.48
N LYS A 162 0.33 13.89 42.97
CA LYS A 162 -1.12 13.70 42.89
C LYS A 162 -1.91 14.51 43.91
N ASN A 163 -1.24 15.05 44.92
CA ASN A 163 -1.82 15.84 46.02
C ASN A 163 -3.10 15.22 46.61
N THR A 164 -3.04 13.93 46.92
CA THR A 164 -4.17 13.17 47.44
C THR A 164 -4.20 13.17 48.97
N GLY A 165 -5.40 13.02 49.55
CA GLY A 165 -5.59 13.00 51.01
C GLY A 165 -5.18 11.69 51.69
N ILE A 166 -4.87 10.64 50.93
CA ILE A 166 -4.45 9.33 51.43
C ILE A 166 -3.16 8.91 50.70
N ILE A 167 -2.19 8.44 51.46
CA ILE A 167 -0.95 7.83 50.98
C ILE A 167 -0.86 6.41 51.52
N VAL A 168 -0.69 5.45 50.63
CA VAL A 168 -0.47 4.04 50.95
C VAL A 168 0.93 3.64 50.52
N ALA A 169 1.69 3.06 51.44
CA ALA A 169 3.08 2.72 51.23
C ALA A 169 3.34 1.25 51.57
N ASP A 170 3.68 0.45 50.56
CA ASP A 170 4.02 -0.97 50.74
C ASP A 170 5.54 -1.11 50.88
N GLU A 171 6.00 -1.39 52.09
CA GLU A 171 7.41 -1.56 52.45
C GLU A 171 8.35 -0.47 51.88
N PRO A 172 8.09 0.82 52.19
CA PRO A 172 8.79 1.92 51.54
C PRO A 172 10.30 2.00 51.85
N THR A 173 10.79 1.26 52.84
CA THR A 173 12.21 1.20 53.24
C THR A 173 12.89 -0.14 52.99
N GLY A 174 12.16 -1.18 52.52
CA GLY A 174 12.67 -2.56 52.47
C GLY A 174 13.90 -2.78 51.58
N ASN A 175 14.07 -1.93 50.55
CA ASN A 175 15.18 -2.01 49.59
C ASN A 175 16.25 -0.93 49.80
N LEU A 176 16.27 -0.27 50.97
CA LEU A 176 17.12 0.89 51.25
C LEU A 176 18.09 0.60 52.40
N ASP A 177 19.21 1.33 52.42
CA ASP A 177 20.06 1.40 53.61
C ASP A 177 19.34 2.15 54.75
N SER A 178 19.81 1.96 55.99
CA SER A 178 19.17 2.51 57.18
C SER A 178 19.05 4.04 57.16
N GLU A 179 20.09 4.74 56.69
CA GLU A 179 20.09 6.21 56.66
C GLU A 179 19.08 6.74 55.64
N THR A 180 19.06 6.16 54.44
CA THR A 180 18.07 6.50 53.42
C THR A 180 16.65 6.13 53.88
N GLY A 181 16.47 4.98 54.54
CA GLY A 181 15.19 4.54 55.08
C GLY A 181 14.62 5.52 56.11
N ASP A 182 15.44 6.02 57.03
CA ASP A 182 15.03 7.00 58.04
C ASP A 182 14.55 8.30 57.39
N GLN A 183 15.24 8.74 56.32
CA GLN A 183 14.85 9.93 55.58
C GLN A 183 13.49 9.75 54.88
N ILE A 184 13.19 8.55 54.36
CA ILE A 184 11.89 8.24 53.77
C ILE A 184 10.77 8.24 54.83
N ILE A 185 10.99 7.64 56.00
CA ILE A 185 9.99 7.60 57.06
C ILE A 185 9.72 9.00 57.62
N LYS A 186 10.77 9.83 57.80
CA LYS A 186 10.61 11.24 58.19
C LYS A 186 9.77 12.03 57.19
N LEU A 187 10.00 11.81 55.89
CA LEU A 187 9.18 12.42 54.84
C LEU A 187 7.72 11.96 54.93
N LEU A 188 7.45 10.67 55.13
CA LEU A 188 6.09 10.16 55.32
C LEU A 188 5.42 10.73 56.58
N LYS A 189 6.14 10.91 57.69
CA LYS A 189 5.61 11.59 58.89
C LYS A 189 5.25 13.05 58.59
N GLU A 190 6.10 13.78 57.89
CA GLU A 190 5.78 15.17 57.53
C GLU A 190 4.47 15.25 56.73
N LEU A 191 4.26 14.30 55.82
CA LEU A 191 3.04 14.19 55.01
C LEU A 191 1.82 13.71 55.80
N SER A 192 2.02 13.01 56.92
CA SER A 192 0.91 12.60 57.77
C SER A 192 0.28 13.75 58.56
N LYS A 193 0.88 14.94 58.58
CA LYS A 193 0.30 16.11 59.27
C LYS A 193 -1.01 16.57 58.65
N ASP A 194 -1.13 16.49 57.34
CA ASP A 194 -2.30 16.95 56.56
C ASP A 194 -3.02 15.81 55.81
N ARG A 195 -2.51 14.58 55.88
CA ARG A 195 -3.01 13.43 55.09
C ARG A 195 -3.00 12.16 55.93
N LEU A 196 -3.83 11.19 55.55
CA LEU A 196 -3.73 9.84 56.07
C LEU A 196 -2.57 9.11 55.39
N VAL A 197 -1.63 8.57 56.18
CA VAL A 197 -0.53 7.72 55.71
C VAL A 197 -0.68 6.33 56.30
N ILE A 198 -0.84 5.33 55.45
CA ILE A 198 -0.90 3.91 55.83
C ILE A 198 0.33 3.21 55.24
N MET A 199 1.17 2.66 56.12
CA MET A 199 2.40 1.98 55.73
C MET A 199 2.39 0.53 56.17
N VAL A 200 2.67 -0.39 55.25
CA VAL A 200 3.03 -1.77 55.57
C VAL A 200 4.54 -1.85 55.76
N THR A 201 5.00 -2.42 56.86
CA THR A 201 6.43 -2.63 57.11
C THR A 201 6.72 -3.89 57.91
N HIS A 202 7.83 -4.55 57.57
CA HIS A 202 8.43 -5.61 58.39
C HIS A 202 9.48 -5.06 59.37
N ASN A 203 10.04 -3.88 59.11
CA ASN A 203 10.99 -3.21 60.00
C ASN A 203 10.28 -2.11 60.81
N TYR A 204 9.47 -2.55 61.78
CA TYR A 204 8.70 -1.62 62.61
C TYR A 204 9.60 -0.73 63.49
N GLU A 205 10.74 -1.26 63.98
CA GLU A 205 11.65 -0.52 64.87
C GLU A 205 12.11 0.82 64.26
N GLN A 206 12.33 0.84 62.95
CA GLN A 206 12.71 2.06 62.23
C GLN A 206 11.57 3.10 62.14
N ALA A 207 10.32 2.62 62.09
CA ALA A 207 9.13 3.45 61.94
C ALA A 207 8.49 3.87 63.27
N GLU A 208 8.75 3.12 64.33
CA GLU A 208 8.16 3.26 65.66
C GLU A 208 8.16 4.69 66.21
N PRO A 209 9.22 5.51 66.05
CA PRO A 209 9.24 6.88 66.58
C PRO A 209 8.30 7.86 65.87
N TYR A 210 7.76 7.49 64.70
CA TYR A 210 7.06 8.42 63.81
C TYR A 210 5.57 8.10 63.65
N VAL A 211 5.19 6.84 63.85
CA VAL A 211 3.82 6.37 63.65
C VAL A 211 2.92 6.78 64.82
N THR A 212 1.65 7.08 64.52
CA THR A 212 0.63 7.43 65.52
C THR A 212 -0.20 6.21 65.95
N ARG A 213 -0.17 5.13 65.17
CA ARG A 213 -0.95 3.91 65.42
C ARG A 213 -0.29 2.69 64.80
N LYS A 214 -0.38 1.56 65.51
CA LYS A 214 0.14 0.26 65.09
C LYS A 214 -0.99 -0.75 65.00
N VAL A 215 -1.19 -1.30 63.81
CA VAL A 215 -2.11 -2.42 63.56
C VAL A 215 -1.28 -3.67 63.26
N ARG A 216 -1.63 -4.81 63.85
CA ARG A 216 -0.96 -6.10 63.60
C ARG A 216 -1.93 -7.11 63.03
N LEU A 217 -1.56 -7.69 61.89
CA LEU A 217 -2.30 -8.74 61.20
C LEU A 217 -1.63 -10.10 61.38
N HIS A 218 -2.45 -11.14 61.57
CA HIS A 218 -2.04 -12.54 61.60
C HIS A 218 -3.12 -13.42 60.94
N ASP A 219 -2.73 -14.25 59.97
CA ASP A 219 -3.63 -15.14 59.21
C ASP A 219 -4.93 -14.46 58.72
N GLY A 220 -4.80 -13.24 58.19
CA GLY A 220 -5.93 -12.48 57.65
C GLY A 220 -6.88 -11.89 58.70
N ASN A 221 -6.52 -11.89 59.99
CA ASN A 221 -7.27 -11.25 61.09
C ASN A 221 -6.44 -10.14 61.75
N ILE A 222 -7.11 -9.16 62.35
CA ILE A 222 -6.46 -8.16 63.21
C ILE A 222 -6.29 -8.78 64.60
N ILE A 223 -5.04 -8.80 65.08
CA ILE A 223 -4.71 -9.31 66.43
C ILE A 223 -4.36 -8.20 67.41
N SER A 224 -3.97 -7.01 66.93
CA SER A 224 -3.80 -5.83 67.78
C SER A 224 -4.00 -4.55 66.99
N ASP A 225 -4.58 -3.55 67.65
CA ASP A 225 -4.76 -2.20 67.13
C ASP A 225 -4.56 -1.22 68.29
N VAL A 226 -3.47 -0.46 68.26
CA VAL A 226 -3.02 0.36 69.40
C VAL A 226 -2.53 1.70 68.90
N GLN A 227 -2.97 2.80 69.52
CA GLN A 227 -2.36 4.12 69.32
C GLN A 227 -0.97 4.15 69.96
N VAL A 228 -0.02 4.79 69.28
CA VAL A 228 1.39 4.85 69.69
C VAL A 228 1.84 6.29 69.49
N ASN A 229 2.64 6.83 70.42
CA ASN A 229 3.10 8.23 70.40
C ASN A 229 1.93 9.25 70.34
N GLU A 230 1.30 9.52 71.49
CA GLU A 230 0.34 10.62 71.60
C GLU A 230 1.02 11.95 71.23
N GLU A 231 0.44 12.70 70.28
CA GLU A 231 0.86 14.08 70.04
C GLU A 231 0.47 14.91 71.27
N VAL A 232 1.44 15.12 72.16
CA VAL A 232 1.32 16.09 73.25
C VAL A 232 1.19 17.46 72.59
N SER A 233 -0.02 18.02 72.63
CA SER A 233 -0.28 19.41 72.28
C SER A 233 0.46 20.33 73.26
N GLN A 234 1.74 20.61 73.00
CA GLN A 234 2.48 21.66 73.69
C GLN A 234 2.21 23.00 73.02
N ASP A 235 1.26 23.72 73.60
CA ASP A 235 1.17 25.16 73.51
C ASP A 235 2.39 25.77 74.22
N SER A 236 3.39 26.19 73.45
CA SER A 236 4.42 27.11 73.92
C SER A 236 5.08 27.81 72.73
N GLY A 237 4.80 29.11 72.60
CA GLY A 237 5.45 29.95 71.60
C GLY A 237 6.95 30.12 71.85
N ILE A 238 7.68 30.33 70.75
CA ILE A 238 8.75 31.32 70.53
C ILE A 238 9.05 31.29 69.02
N GLY A 239 9.11 32.48 68.42
CA GLY A 239 9.13 32.68 66.98
C GLY A 239 10.44 32.33 66.25
N GLY A 240 10.32 32.32 64.92
CA GLY A 240 11.43 32.24 63.96
C GLY A 240 10.87 32.34 62.55
N ASP A 241 11.19 33.44 61.87
CA ASP A 241 10.66 33.85 60.58
C ASP A 241 10.95 32.86 59.44
N ALA A 242 9.92 32.53 58.67
CA ALA A 242 10.05 32.07 57.29
C ALA A 242 8.82 32.57 56.51
N GLU A 243 9.02 33.58 55.66
CA GLU A 243 8.01 34.08 54.71
C GLU A 243 7.58 32.94 53.77
N ILE A 244 6.32 32.52 53.89
CA ILE A 244 5.63 31.68 52.92
C ILE A 244 4.82 32.61 52.02
N LEU A 245 5.18 32.66 50.75
CA LEU A 245 4.37 33.24 49.69
C LEU A 245 3.08 32.42 49.55
N GLN A 246 1.98 32.95 50.11
CA GLN A 246 0.62 32.52 49.77
C GLN A 246 0.23 33.15 48.43
N GLU A 247 0.28 32.35 47.36
CA GLU A 247 -0.59 32.59 46.20
C GLU A 247 -1.85 31.75 46.37
N GLU A 248 -2.95 32.42 46.73
CA GLU A 248 -4.29 31.85 46.74
C GLU A 248 -4.76 31.59 45.30
N GLY A 249 -4.52 30.38 44.80
CA GLY A 249 -5.20 29.85 43.63
C GLY A 249 -6.58 29.32 44.01
N GLN A 250 -7.62 30.15 43.87
CA GLN A 250 -9.02 29.73 43.98
C GLN A 250 -9.34 28.67 42.91
N VAL A 251 -9.45 27.40 43.29
CA VAL A 251 -10.12 26.37 42.48
C VAL A 251 -11.55 26.23 43.01
N GLN A 252 -12.49 26.91 42.35
CA GLN A 252 -13.93 26.77 42.63
C GLN A 252 -14.39 25.34 42.33
N ARG A 253 -14.89 24.65 43.36
CA ARG A 253 -15.79 23.51 43.20
C ARG A 253 -17.17 24.05 42.83
N GLN A 254 -17.67 23.70 41.65
CA GLN A 254 -19.08 23.86 41.30
C GLN A 254 -19.78 22.49 41.40
N GLU A 255 -20.73 22.40 42.32
CA GLU A 255 -21.76 21.37 42.33
C GLU A 255 -23.03 21.93 41.67
N GLY A 256 -23.63 21.12 40.78
CA GLY A 256 -25.05 21.15 40.42
C GLY A 256 -25.48 21.97 39.20
N GLU A 257 -25.88 21.31 38.10
CA GLU A 257 -27.28 21.22 37.64
C GLU A 257 -27.42 20.47 36.30
N ALA A 258 -28.60 19.86 36.11
CA ALA A 258 -28.85 18.76 35.19
C ALA A 258 -29.35 19.15 33.79
N ALA A 259 -29.08 18.24 32.84
CA ALA A 259 -29.96 17.83 31.74
C ALA A 259 -30.20 18.80 30.55
N ALA A 260 -29.13 19.18 29.84
CA ALA A 260 -29.21 19.50 28.39
C ALA A 260 -27.89 19.31 27.58
N GLY A 261 -26.74 19.06 28.22
CA GLY A 261 -25.39 19.12 27.59
C GLY A 261 -24.66 17.80 27.25
N LYS A 262 -25.30 16.63 27.32
CA LYS A 262 -24.60 15.32 27.33
C LYS A 262 -23.74 14.97 26.10
N VAL A 263 -23.95 15.59 24.94
CA VAL A 263 -23.17 15.28 23.72
C VAL A 263 -21.90 16.12 23.64
N SER A 264 -21.98 17.43 23.92
CA SER A 264 -20.84 18.37 23.89
C SER A 264 -19.74 17.96 24.88
N ASP A 265 -20.14 17.62 26.11
CA ASP A 265 -19.19 17.29 27.19
C ASP A 265 -18.48 15.96 26.93
N ARG A 266 -19.21 14.97 26.38
CA ARG A 266 -18.62 13.69 25.94
C ARG A 266 -17.60 13.86 24.82
N TRP A 267 -17.85 14.77 23.88
CA TRP A 267 -16.90 15.07 22.80
C TRP A 267 -15.65 15.79 23.33
N ALA A 268 -15.80 16.74 24.24
CA ALA A 268 -14.68 17.42 24.89
C ALA A 268 -13.81 16.44 25.70
N GLU A 269 -14.45 15.55 26.46
CA GLU A 269 -13.79 14.50 27.23
C GLU A 269 -13.08 13.48 26.31
N PHE A 270 -13.73 13.05 25.22
CA PHE A 270 -13.13 12.18 24.22
C PHE A 270 -11.89 12.81 23.55
N CYS A 271 -11.97 14.09 23.19
CA CYS A 271 -10.87 14.84 22.59
C CYS A 271 -9.70 15.00 23.56
N SER A 272 -9.98 15.29 24.83
CA SER A 272 -8.98 15.36 25.91
C SER A 272 -8.26 14.02 26.10
N GLN A 273 -9.02 12.92 26.24
CA GLN A 273 -8.46 11.57 26.36
C GLN A 273 -7.62 11.16 25.14
N SER A 274 -8.05 11.53 23.94
CA SER A 274 -7.35 11.20 22.70
C SER A 274 -6.06 12.01 22.56
N ARG A 275 -6.06 13.30 22.97
CA ARG A 275 -4.84 14.12 23.08
C ARG A 275 -3.84 13.49 24.05
N ILE A 276 -4.28 13.12 25.25
CA ILE A 276 -3.42 12.47 26.25
C ILE A 276 -2.83 11.16 25.70
N ALA A 277 -3.67 10.30 25.11
CA ALA A 277 -3.22 9.04 24.53
C ALA A 277 -2.18 9.26 23.41
N SER A 278 -2.42 10.23 22.53
CA SER A 278 -1.47 10.57 21.45
C SER A 278 -0.14 11.10 21.99
N TYR A 279 -0.16 11.86 23.09
CA TYR A 279 1.03 12.37 23.76
C TYR A 279 1.88 11.22 24.31
N PHE A 280 1.26 10.31 25.08
CA PHE A 280 1.98 9.14 25.63
C PHE A 280 2.51 8.22 24.52
N ALA A 281 1.73 8.01 23.45
CA ALA A 281 2.18 7.25 22.29
C ALA A 281 3.42 7.87 21.62
N MET A 282 3.40 9.18 21.41
CA MET A 282 4.52 9.92 20.83
C MET A 282 5.75 9.95 21.74
N MET A 283 5.53 10.07 23.04
CA MET A 283 6.58 10.02 24.06
C MET A 283 7.27 8.66 24.06
N ASN A 284 6.49 7.56 24.11
CA ASN A 284 7.00 6.20 24.02
C ASN A 284 7.85 5.98 22.78
N ARG A 285 7.39 6.46 21.61
CA ARG A 285 8.14 6.38 20.35
C ARG A 285 9.50 7.06 20.43
N ARG A 286 9.59 8.21 21.11
CA ARG A 286 10.84 8.96 21.29
C ARG A 286 11.79 8.30 22.30
N THR A 287 11.25 7.80 23.41
CA THR A 287 12.03 7.21 24.50
C THR A 287 12.50 5.78 24.19
N GLN A 288 11.71 5.01 23.42
CA GLN A 288 11.98 3.61 23.08
C GLN A 288 12.40 3.43 21.61
N LYS A 289 13.43 4.19 21.16
CA LYS A 289 13.86 4.20 19.74
C LYS A 289 14.10 2.80 19.16
N GLY A 290 14.83 1.94 19.89
CA GLY A 290 15.14 0.58 19.42
C GLY A 290 13.88 -0.26 19.17
N ARG A 291 12.85 -0.13 20.03
CA ARG A 291 11.56 -0.80 19.83
C ARG A 291 10.78 -0.19 18.68
N SER A 292 10.73 1.14 18.58
CA SER A 292 10.07 1.81 17.45
C SER A 292 10.67 1.37 16.12
N ILE A 293 12.00 1.24 16.03
CA ILE A 293 12.70 0.74 14.84
C ILE A 293 12.31 -0.71 14.59
N LEU A 294 12.37 -1.58 15.61
CA LEU A 294 12.01 -2.99 15.48
C LEU A 294 10.58 -3.18 14.93
N PHE A 295 9.60 -2.49 15.51
CA PHE A 295 8.21 -2.57 15.06
C PHE A 295 8.03 -2.01 13.65
N THR A 296 8.64 -0.86 13.35
CA THR A 296 8.55 -0.26 12.01
C THR A 296 9.20 -1.15 10.96
N ALA A 297 10.37 -1.74 11.25
CA ALA A 297 11.07 -2.65 10.35
C ALA A 297 10.26 -3.94 10.09
N PHE A 298 9.67 -4.52 11.15
CA PHE A 298 8.82 -5.69 11.01
C PHE A 298 7.57 -5.40 10.15
N LEU A 299 6.87 -4.29 10.44
CA LEU A 299 5.72 -3.86 9.65
C LEU A 299 6.11 -3.47 8.22
N PHE A 300 7.33 -2.98 8.00
CA PHE A 300 7.85 -2.68 6.67
C PHE A 300 8.06 -3.94 5.84
N VAL A 301 8.62 -5.01 6.42
CA VAL A 301 8.75 -6.31 5.73
C VAL A 301 7.37 -6.83 5.32
N ILE A 302 6.38 -6.76 6.23
CA ILE A 302 4.98 -7.11 5.94
C ILE A 302 4.41 -6.20 4.84
N GLY A 303 4.71 -4.92 4.88
CA GLY A 303 4.34 -3.95 3.85
C GLY A 303 4.89 -4.36 2.48
N VAL A 304 6.17 -4.71 2.38
CA VAL A 304 6.78 -5.16 1.12
C VAL A 304 6.09 -6.41 0.57
N VAL A 305 5.90 -7.44 1.40
CA VAL A 305 5.28 -8.70 0.95
C VAL A 305 3.81 -8.49 0.54
N SER A 306 3.04 -7.75 1.33
CA SER A 306 1.64 -7.44 0.99
C SER A 306 1.52 -6.57 -0.25
N PHE A 307 2.47 -5.65 -0.49
CA PHE A 307 2.51 -4.85 -1.73
C PHE A 307 2.70 -5.75 -2.95
N VAL A 308 3.63 -6.71 -2.90
CA VAL A 308 3.85 -7.65 -4.01
C VAL A 308 2.61 -8.51 -4.24
N PHE A 309 2.06 -9.14 -3.20
CA PHE A 309 0.85 -9.98 -3.36
C PHE A 309 -0.36 -9.21 -3.87
N ILE A 310 -0.59 -7.99 -3.40
CA ILE A 310 -1.67 -7.15 -3.95
C ILE A 310 -1.38 -6.81 -5.41
N GLY A 311 -0.14 -6.50 -5.77
CA GLY A 311 0.25 -6.24 -7.15
C GLY A 311 -0.04 -7.41 -8.08
N GLU A 312 0.39 -8.60 -7.69
CA GLU A 312 0.13 -9.85 -8.41
C GLU A 312 -1.37 -10.11 -8.60
N LEU A 313 -2.18 -9.89 -7.56
CA LEU A 313 -3.63 -10.02 -7.66
C LEU A 313 -4.26 -9.04 -8.69
N PHE A 314 -3.73 -7.83 -8.80
CA PHE A 314 -4.19 -6.85 -9.79
C PHE A 314 -3.70 -7.19 -11.21
N MET A 315 -2.46 -7.66 -11.36
CA MET A 315 -1.90 -8.11 -12.64
C MET A 315 -2.69 -9.30 -13.21
N HIS A 316 -2.98 -10.29 -12.36
CA HIS A 316 -3.73 -11.48 -12.73
C HIS A 316 -5.25 -11.31 -12.68
N ARG A 317 -5.78 -10.09 -12.51
CA ARG A 317 -7.23 -9.86 -12.54
C ARG A 317 -7.80 -10.11 -13.94
N ASP A 318 -7.06 -9.70 -14.98
CA ASP A 318 -7.42 -9.94 -16.37
C ASP A 318 -7.10 -11.40 -16.75
N ASP A 319 -8.04 -12.08 -17.40
CA ASP A 319 -7.88 -13.47 -17.84
C ASP A 319 -7.43 -13.58 -19.31
N THR A 320 -7.28 -12.45 -20.01
CA THR A 320 -6.87 -12.38 -21.42
C THR A 320 -5.57 -13.15 -21.67
N LEU A 321 -4.60 -13.06 -20.75
CA LEU A 321 -3.31 -13.77 -20.85
C LEU A 321 -3.43 -15.30 -20.72
N THR A 322 -4.58 -15.82 -20.31
CA THR A 322 -4.84 -17.27 -20.24
C THR A 322 -5.44 -17.84 -21.51
N LYS A 323 -5.57 -17.02 -22.56
CA LYS A 323 -6.18 -17.39 -23.84
C LYS A 323 -5.13 -17.42 -24.94
N LYS A 324 -5.35 -18.27 -25.95
CA LYS A 324 -4.51 -18.36 -27.14
C LYS A 324 -4.85 -17.23 -28.12
N TYR A 325 -3.80 -16.59 -28.64
CA TYR A 325 -3.94 -15.62 -29.72
C TYR A 325 -4.19 -16.30 -31.07
N SER A 326 -5.17 -15.78 -31.81
CA SER A 326 -5.54 -16.22 -33.15
C SER A 326 -5.08 -15.19 -34.18
N THR A 327 -4.14 -15.59 -35.02
CA THR A 327 -3.59 -14.74 -36.10
C THR A 327 -4.53 -14.55 -37.29
N SER A 328 -5.75 -15.10 -37.22
CA SER A 328 -6.73 -14.98 -38.30
C SER A 328 -7.41 -13.61 -38.35
N ILE A 329 -7.46 -12.89 -37.22
CA ILE A 329 -8.07 -11.55 -37.15
C ILE A 329 -7.01 -10.49 -37.39
N PHE A 330 -6.03 -10.42 -36.47
CA PHE A 330 -4.84 -9.59 -36.58
C PHE A 330 -3.64 -10.55 -36.62
N TYR A 331 -2.78 -10.41 -37.63
CA TYR A 331 -1.60 -11.25 -37.77
C TYR A 331 -0.51 -10.83 -36.78
N HIS A 332 -0.45 -9.53 -36.48
CA HIS A 332 0.51 -8.96 -35.54
C HIS A 332 0.01 -9.06 -34.09
N GLU A 333 0.55 -10.03 -33.35
CA GLU A 333 0.31 -10.17 -31.92
C GLU A 333 1.05 -9.08 -31.13
N ASP A 334 0.37 -7.94 -30.89
CA ASP A 334 0.88 -6.85 -30.06
C ASP A 334 -0.14 -6.45 -28.98
N GLN A 335 0.21 -6.70 -27.72
CA GLN A 335 -0.60 -6.32 -26.55
C GLN A 335 -0.82 -4.81 -26.42
N LYS A 336 0.07 -4.00 -27.01
CA LYS A 336 0.06 -2.54 -26.90
C LYS A 336 -0.66 -1.85 -28.06
N ARG A 337 -1.09 -2.59 -29.09
CA ARG A 337 -1.74 -2.02 -30.26
C ARG A 337 -3.26 -1.88 -30.06
N LEU A 338 -3.75 -0.68 -30.30
CA LEU A 338 -5.17 -0.36 -30.41
C LEU A 338 -5.47 0.05 -31.85
N VAL A 339 -6.56 -0.46 -32.43
CA VAL A 339 -7.12 0.07 -33.68
C VAL A 339 -8.06 1.20 -33.33
N VAL A 340 -7.96 2.32 -34.05
CA VAL A 340 -8.72 3.53 -33.80
C VAL A 340 -9.35 4.07 -35.08
N LYS A 341 -10.66 4.30 -35.07
CA LYS A 341 -11.40 4.97 -36.16
C LYS A 341 -12.11 6.21 -35.65
N ARG A 342 -12.45 7.14 -36.54
CA ARG A 342 -13.28 8.29 -36.15
C ARG A 342 -14.72 7.85 -35.96
N GLY A 343 -15.37 8.33 -34.90
CA GLY A 343 -16.78 8.02 -34.65
C GLY A 343 -17.77 8.63 -35.66
N ASP A 344 -17.31 9.50 -36.56
CA ASP A 344 -18.10 10.03 -37.68
C ASP A 344 -17.88 9.29 -39.01
N GLY A 345 -17.11 8.19 -39.00
CA GLY A 345 -16.85 7.34 -40.17
C GLY A 345 -15.94 7.96 -41.24
N LYS A 346 -15.33 9.12 -40.97
CA LYS A 346 -14.37 9.75 -41.90
C LYS A 346 -12.96 9.20 -41.70
N ASP A 347 -12.14 9.35 -42.73
CA ASP A 347 -10.73 8.96 -42.69
C ASP A 347 -9.92 9.76 -41.65
N ILE A 348 -8.87 9.12 -41.13
CA ILE A 348 -7.90 9.66 -40.19
C ILE A 348 -7.01 10.68 -40.93
N THR A 349 -7.10 11.94 -40.53
CA THR A 349 -6.25 13.01 -41.08
C THR A 349 -4.93 13.14 -40.33
N GLU A 350 -3.95 13.85 -40.88
CA GLU A 350 -2.70 14.18 -40.16
C GLU A 350 -2.96 14.91 -38.83
N LYS A 351 -3.96 15.80 -38.80
CA LYS A 351 -4.39 16.47 -37.56
C LYS A 351 -4.95 15.49 -36.53
N ASP A 352 -5.52 14.38 -36.98
CA ASP A 352 -6.00 13.33 -36.08
C ASP A 352 -4.83 12.52 -35.54
N VAL A 353 -3.81 12.20 -36.35
CA VAL A 353 -2.56 11.57 -35.88
C VAL A 353 -1.93 12.38 -34.74
N GLU A 354 -1.79 13.70 -34.89
CA GLU A 354 -1.29 14.59 -33.83
C GLU A 354 -2.15 14.55 -32.56
N LYS A 355 -3.48 14.53 -32.71
CA LYS A 355 -4.41 14.45 -31.57
C LYS A 355 -4.33 13.11 -30.86
N LEU A 356 -4.21 12.01 -31.60
CA LEU A 356 -4.06 10.66 -31.06
C LEU A 356 -2.75 10.54 -30.28
N TYR A 357 -1.65 11.04 -30.86
CA TYR A 357 -0.34 11.06 -30.21
C TYR A 357 -0.32 11.93 -28.93
N SER A 358 -1.11 13.00 -28.89
CA SER A 358 -1.23 13.86 -27.69
C SER A 358 -1.90 13.17 -26.48
N VAL A 359 -2.51 11.99 -26.65
CA VAL A 359 -3.14 11.27 -25.56
C VAL A 359 -2.08 10.66 -24.64
N SER A 360 -2.13 10.99 -23.35
CA SER A 360 -1.25 10.40 -22.34
C SER A 360 -1.29 8.87 -22.38
N ASP A 361 -0.12 8.24 -22.22
CA ASP A 361 0.13 6.79 -22.31
C ASP A 361 0.19 6.23 -23.75
N VAL A 362 0.08 7.06 -24.80
CA VAL A 362 0.37 6.70 -26.20
C VAL A 362 1.85 6.94 -26.51
N GLU A 363 2.51 5.96 -27.13
CA GLU A 363 3.92 5.99 -27.54
C GLU A 363 4.11 6.30 -29.02
N ALA A 364 3.24 5.77 -29.87
CA ALA A 364 3.29 5.96 -31.31
C ALA A 364 1.90 5.86 -31.93
N VAL A 365 1.73 6.49 -33.09
CA VAL A 365 0.52 6.40 -33.90
C VAL A 365 0.93 6.11 -35.33
N ASP A 366 0.34 5.09 -35.94
CA ASP A 366 0.52 4.76 -37.34
C ASP A 366 -0.80 5.00 -38.07
N SER A 367 -0.81 5.87 -39.07
CA SER A 367 -2.02 6.11 -39.86
C SER A 367 -2.40 4.91 -40.73
N CYS A 368 -1.50 3.95 -40.95
CA CYS A 368 -1.71 2.81 -41.85
C CYS A 368 -1.90 1.50 -41.08
N ASP A 369 -3.03 1.38 -40.36
CA ASP A 369 -3.31 0.23 -39.50
C ASP A 369 -3.18 -1.13 -40.19
N TYR A 370 -3.79 -1.32 -41.37
CA TYR A 370 -3.76 -2.61 -42.08
C TYR A 370 -2.35 -3.07 -42.44
N ALA A 371 -1.46 -2.13 -42.79
CA ALA A 371 -0.07 -2.45 -43.06
C ALA A 371 0.62 -3.05 -41.84
N ASN A 372 0.19 -2.74 -40.62
CA ASN A 372 0.76 -3.30 -39.40
C ASN A 372 0.44 -4.79 -39.19
N ASP A 373 -0.36 -5.41 -40.06
CA ASP A 373 -0.56 -6.88 -40.16
C ASP A 373 0.14 -7.51 -41.37
N VAL A 374 1.01 -6.75 -42.04
CA VAL A 374 1.89 -7.23 -43.10
C VAL A 374 3.28 -7.42 -42.51
N ASN A 375 3.80 -8.63 -42.65
CA ASN A 375 5.14 -8.97 -42.21
C ASN A 375 6.16 -8.61 -43.30
N PHE A 376 7.36 -8.15 -42.92
CA PHE A 376 8.46 -7.89 -43.84
C PHE A 376 9.68 -8.77 -43.54
N TYR A 377 10.43 -9.12 -44.59
CA TYR A 377 11.63 -9.95 -44.50
C TYR A 377 12.77 -9.27 -45.27
N PHE A 378 13.77 -8.80 -44.53
CA PHE A 378 14.76 -7.87 -45.08
C PHE A 378 16.17 -8.47 -45.17
N VAL A 379 16.56 -9.27 -44.18
CA VAL A 379 17.90 -9.84 -44.07
C VAL A 379 17.90 -11.29 -44.56
N LYS A 380 18.65 -11.56 -45.65
CA LYS A 380 18.85 -12.91 -46.18
C LYS A 380 19.53 -13.83 -45.15
N ASP A 381 19.12 -15.09 -45.12
CA ASP A 381 19.56 -16.16 -44.22
C ASP A 381 19.19 -15.95 -42.74
N ARG A 382 18.60 -14.80 -42.41
CA ARG A 382 18.00 -14.48 -41.10
C ARG A 382 16.47 -14.49 -41.17
N ASP A 383 15.90 -13.70 -42.07
CA ASP A 383 14.45 -13.50 -42.18
C ASP A 383 13.87 -14.37 -43.31
N TYR A 384 14.63 -14.53 -44.41
CA TYR A 384 14.25 -15.38 -45.54
C TYR A 384 15.44 -16.11 -46.14
N LYS A 385 15.18 -17.25 -46.80
CA LYS A 385 16.19 -18.01 -47.56
C LYS A 385 15.62 -18.52 -48.88
N PHE A 386 16.48 -18.69 -49.87
CA PHE A 386 16.08 -19.34 -51.11
C PHE A 386 16.02 -20.86 -50.94
N ARG A 387 14.93 -21.47 -51.42
CA ARG A 387 14.76 -22.91 -51.51
C ARG A 387 14.70 -23.29 -52.99
N TYR A 388 15.54 -24.23 -53.38
CA TYR A 388 15.60 -24.77 -54.74
C TYR A 388 14.88 -26.12 -54.76
N GLY A 389 13.90 -26.27 -55.65
CA GLY A 389 13.13 -27.50 -55.80
C GLY A 389 12.85 -27.83 -57.27
N THR A 390 12.58 -29.11 -57.54
CA THR A 390 12.18 -29.62 -58.86
C THR A 390 10.65 -29.58 -58.99
N GLN A 391 10.13 -29.04 -60.08
CA GLN A 391 8.69 -28.98 -60.34
C GLN A 391 8.14 -30.40 -60.64
N ASP A 392 7.06 -30.81 -59.98
CA ASP A 392 6.35 -32.04 -60.33
C ASP A 392 5.83 -31.94 -61.78
N GLY A 393 6.32 -32.84 -62.63
CA GLY A 393 5.77 -33.07 -63.98
C GLY A 393 6.49 -32.42 -65.17
N ALA A 394 7.57 -31.64 -64.99
CA ALA A 394 8.38 -31.16 -66.12
C ALA A 394 9.88 -31.38 -65.85
N MET A 395 10.53 -32.17 -66.73
CA MET A 395 11.98 -32.38 -66.68
C MET A 395 12.73 -31.04 -66.73
N GLY A 396 13.41 -30.69 -65.64
CA GLY A 396 14.65 -29.90 -65.70
C GLY A 396 14.60 -28.40 -65.44
N LYS A 397 13.52 -27.81 -64.92
CA LYS A 397 13.58 -26.42 -64.41
C LYS A 397 13.62 -26.40 -62.88
N GLU A 398 14.76 -26.00 -62.32
CA GLU A 398 14.85 -25.63 -60.90
C GLU A 398 14.03 -24.35 -60.67
N LYS A 399 13.04 -24.42 -59.78
CA LYS A 399 12.29 -23.23 -59.36
C LYS A 399 12.87 -22.74 -58.02
N MET A 400 13.39 -21.52 -58.02
CA MET A 400 13.77 -20.82 -56.80
C MET A 400 12.51 -20.30 -56.11
N THR A 401 12.28 -20.70 -54.87
CA THR A 401 11.18 -20.22 -54.03
C THR A 401 11.74 -19.53 -52.79
N VAL A 402 11.03 -18.53 -52.28
CA VAL A 402 11.43 -17.84 -51.05
C VAL A 402 10.81 -18.57 -49.87
N GLY A 403 11.65 -18.99 -48.92
CA GLY A 403 11.23 -19.57 -47.66
C GLY A 403 11.41 -18.57 -46.54
N PHE A 404 10.31 -18.13 -45.94
CA PHE A 404 10.28 -17.26 -44.76
C PHE A 404 10.64 -18.03 -43.49
N LEU A 405 11.42 -17.41 -42.60
CA LEU A 405 11.99 -18.04 -41.41
C LEU A 405 11.31 -17.57 -40.11
N ASN A 406 11.03 -16.28 -39.95
CA ASN A 406 10.45 -15.70 -38.74
C ASN A 406 9.28 -14.77 -39.10
N ASP A 407 8.15 -14.90 -38.40
CA ASP A 407 6.97 -14.06 -38.62
C ASP A 407 6.81 -13.01 -37.51
N ASP A 408 7.87 -12.24 -37.22
CA ASP A 408 7.93 -11.29 -36.08
C ASP A 408 8.22 -9.82 -36.46
N HIS A 409 8.52 -9.53 -37.73
CA HIS A 409 8.74 -8.15 -38.21
C HIS A 409 7.54 -7.60 -38.98
N PHE A 410 6.83 -6.61 -38.42
CA PHE A 410 5.64 -6.03 -39.05
C PHE A 410 5.89 -4.63 -39.60
N VAL A 411 5.29 -4.33 -40.75
CA VAL A 411 5.44 -3.05 -41.44
C VAL A 411 4.89 -1.93 -40.56
N LYS A 412 5.68 -0.86 -40.38
CA LYS A 412 5.25 0.38 -39.75
C LYS A 412 5.53 1.55 -40.66
N SER A 413 4.60 2.48 -40.75
CA SER A 413 4.82 3.70 -41.52
C SER A 413 5.73 4.67 -40.78
N VAL A 414 6.28 5.60 -41.54
CA VAL A 414 7.10 6.71 -41.05
C VAL A 414 6.35 7.65 -40.10
N ASP A 415 5.01 7.56 -39.97
CA ASP A 415 4.27 8.33 -38.94
C ASP A 415 4.68 7.99 -37.51
N CYS A 416 5.25 6.81 -37.29
CA CYS A 416 5.75 6.40 -35.99
C CYS A 416 7.06 7.10 -35.60
N ILE A 417 7.72 7.80 -36.52
CA ILE A 417 9.02 8.44 -36.29
C ILE A 417 9.03 9.89 -36.81
N THR A 418 10.05 10.64 -36.40
CA THR A 418 10.33 11.98 -36.91
C THR A 418 11.80 12.09 -37.30
N GLU A 419 12.20 13.17 -37.97
CA GLU A 419 13.61 13.44 -38.27
C GLU A 419 14.51 13.42 -37.02
N LYS A 420 13.95 13.68 -35.82
CA LYS A 420 14.70 13.63 -34.55
C LYS A 420 15.18 12.22 -34.21
N ASN A 421 14.53 11.18 -34.73
CA ASN A 421 14.88 9.78 -34.52
C ASN A 421 16.04 9.33 -35.43
N LEU A 422 16.42 10.13 -36.42
CA LEU A 422 17.48 9.79 -37.39
C LEU A 422 18.87 10.21 -36.88
N ALA A 423 19.80 9.27 -36.90
CA ALA A 423 21.23 9.56 -36.74
C ALA A 423 21.80 10.23 -38.00
N LYS A 424 21.33 9.80 -39.19
CA LYS A 424 21.79 10.28 -40.50
C LYS A 424 20.72 10.07 -41.58
N GLY A 425 20.78 10.84 -42.66
CA GLY A 425 19.87 10.72 -43.81
C GLY A 425 18.58 11.53 -43.65
N ARG A 426 17.51 11.11 -44.33
CA ARG A 426 16.17 11.74 -44.30
C ARG A 426 15.07 10.70 -44.10
N LEU A 427 13.84 11.17 -43.92
CA LEU A 427 12.68 10.30 -43.98
C LEU A 427 12.42 9.85 -45.44
N PRO A 428 11.83 8.66 -45.66
CA PRO A 428 11.41 8.16 -46.96
C PRO A 428 10.38 9.08 -47.63
N GLU A 429 10.56 9.32 -48.92
CA GLU A 429 9.69 10.15 -49.78
C GLU A 429 9.11 9.35 -50.95
N SER A 430 9.79 8.29 -51.39
CA SER A 430 9.31 7.37 -52.43
C SER A 430 8.86 6.03 -51.85
N TRP A 431 7.92 5.37 -52.53
CA TRP A 431 7.32 4.12 -52.07
C TRP A 431 8.34 2.99 -51.85
N ASP A 432 9.48 3.04 -52.55
CA ASP A 432 10.60 2.10 -52.46
C ASP A 432 11.72 2.54 -51.51
N GLU A 433 11.50 3.57 -50.68
CA GLU A 433 12.49 4.04 -49.72
C GLU A 433 12.17 3.61 -48.28
N VAL A 434 13.21 3.35 -47.49
CA VAL A 434 13.09 2.91 -46.09
C VAL A 434 14.09 3.57 -45.15
N VAL A 435 13.75 3.56 -43.87
CA VAL A 435 14.65 3.92 -42.76
C VAL A 435 14.90 2.69 -41.90
N VAL A 436 16.17 2.43 -41.61
CA VAL A 436 16.63 1.26 -40.84
C VAL A 436 17.54 1.69 -39.70
N TYR A 437 17.81 0.80 -38.75
CA TYR A 437 18.98 0.95 -37.87
C TYR A 437 20.18 0.20 -38.45
N SER A 438 21.36 0.81 -38.43
CA SER A 438 22.62 0.16 -38.80
C SER A 438 23.79 0.82 -38.08
N LYS A 439 24.75 0.02 -37.63
CA LYS A 439 26.05 0.51 -37.13
C LYS A 439 26.99 0.91 -38.27
N ASP A 440 26.74 0.39 -39.47
CA ASP A 440 27.49 0.70 -40.68
C ASP A 440 26.75 1.80 -41.46
N GLU A 441 27.34 2.99 -41.55
CA GLU A 441 26.76 4.12 -42.27
C GLU A 441 26.84 3.97 -43.80
N SER A 442 27.61 3.01 -44.32
CA SER A 442 27.78 2.79 -45.76
C SER A 442 26.56 2.17 -46.43
N VAL A 443 25.60 1.66 -45.64
CA VAL A 443 24.30 1.16 -46.13
C VAL A 443 23.41 2.27 -46.67
N LEU A 444 23.70 3.54 -46.34
CA LEU A 444 22.92 4.67 -46.83
C LEU A 444 23.04 4.79 -48.36
N GLY A 445 21.91 4.73 -49.06
CA GLY A 445 21.81 4.75 -50.52
C GLY A 445 21.99 3.37 -51.18
N SER A 446 22.20 2.29 -50.43
CA SER A 446 22.22 0.94 -50.98
C SER A 446 20.80 0.41 -51.21
N GLU A 447 20.63 -0.38 -52.28
CA GLU A 447 19.42 -1.16 -52.52
C GLU A 447 19.49 -2.55 -51.86
N GLN A 448 18.40 -2.97 -51.26
CA GLN A 448 18.26 -4.29 -50.65
C GLN A 448 16.90 -4.89 -50.98
N MET A 449 16.88 -6.19 -51.30
CA MET A 449 15.64 -6.93 -51.53
C MET A 449 14.86 -7.09 -50.22
N CYS A 450 13.61 -6.64 -50.21
CA CYS A 450 12.67 -6.82 -49.11
C CYS A 450 11.46 -7.61 -49.59
N TYR A 451 11.07 -8.63 -48.84
CA TYR A 451 9.83 -9.38 -49.09
C TYR A 451 8.77 -9.03 -48.07
N PHE A 452 7.52 -9.16 -48.47
CA PHE A 452 6.35 -8.89 -47.65
C PHE A 452 5.38 -10.04 -47.75
N ALA A 453 4.72 -10.41 -46.64
CA ALA A 453 3.67 -11.41 -46.64
C ALA A 453 2.65 -11.13 -45.53
N SER A 454 1.38 -11.46 -45.78
CA SER A 454 0.32 -11.37 -44.77
C SER A 454 -0.61 -12.57 -44.91
N ARG A 455 -0.74 -13.36 -43.84
CA ARG A 455 -1.53 -14.60 -43.87
C ARG A 455 -3.03 -14.36 -43.73
N ASN A 456 -3.42 -13.37 -42.94
CA ASN A 456 -4.81 -12.99 -42.72
C ASN A 456 -5.36 -12.11 -43.87
N ILE A 457 -4.54 -11.21 -44.42
CA ILE A 457 -4.97 -10.30 -45.49
C ILE A 457 -4.78 -10.93 -46.87
N TRP A 458 -3.56 -11.34 -47.23
CA TRP A 458 -3.25 -11.80 -48.61
C TRP A 458 -3.47 -13.31 -48.79
N GLY A 459 -3.58 -14.04 -47.70
CA GLY A 459 -3.72 -15.49 -47.68
C GLY A 459 -2.37 -16.24 -47.65
N PRO A 460 -2.42 -17.56 -47.45
CA PRO A 460 -1.23 -18.37 -47.28
C PRO A 460 -0.41 -18.45 -48.59
N ASN A 461 0.92 -18.34 -48.47
CA ASN A 461 1.88 -18.42 -49.57
C ASN A 461 1.78 -17.29 -50.61
N VAL A 462 1.12 -16.17 -50.28
CA VAL A 462 1.15 -14.94 -51.08
C VAL A 462 2.20 -14.01 -50.50
N TYR A 463 3.14 -13.58 -51.33
CA TYR A 463 4.18 -12.63 -50.96
C TYR A 463 4.53 -11.72 -52.13
N TYR A 464 4.98 -10.51 -51.80
CA TYR A 464 5.49 -9.51 -52.73
C TYR A 464 6.94 -9.21 -52.38
N GLY A 465 7.81 -8.99 -53.36
CA GLY A 465 9.21 -8.67 -53.11
C GLY A 465 9.73 -7.63 -54.09
N HIS A 466 10.42 -6.63 -53.58
CA HIS A 466 11.06 -5.59 -54.38
C HIS A 466 12.33 -5.08 -53.70
N ASN A 467 13.19 -4.43 -54.47
CA ASN A 467 14.30 -3.68 -53.91
C ASN A 467 13.78 -2.42 -53.24
N VAL A 468 14.30 -2.14 -52.04
CA VAL A 468 14.12 -0.88 -51.34
C VAL A 468 15.46 -0.17 -51.16
N THR A 469 15.44 1.16 -51.21
CA THR A 469 16.60 2.02 -51.00
C THR A 469 16.63 2.53 -49.56
N ILE A 470 17.76 2.37 -48.88
CA ILE A 470 17.93 2.89 -47.52
C ILE A 470 18.27 4.38 -47.57
N VAL A 471 17.38 5.24 -47.07
CA VAL A 471 17.55 6.72 -47.14
C VAL A 471 17.78 7.39 -45.78
N GLY A 472 17.67 6.64 -44.68
CA GLY A 472 17.98 7.12 -43.35
C GLY A 472 18.35 6.02 -42.37
N ILE A 473 19.10 6.42 -41.33
CA ILE A 473 19.62 5.55 -40.27
C ILE A 473 19.09 6.03 -38.93
N LEU A 474 18.48 5.14 -38.13
CA LEU A 474 17.96 5.43 -36.79
C LEU A 474 19.06 5.59 -35.74
N LYS A 475 18.80 6.38 -34.69
CA LYS A 475 19.71 6.54 -33.53
C LYS A 475 19.70 5.35 -32.59
N GLU A 476 18.53 4.79 -32.34
CA GLU A 476 18.32 3.73 -31.36
C GLU A 476 18.40 2.36 -32.03
N GLU A 477 19.08 1.42 -31.37
CA GLU A 477 19.25 0.04 -31.85
C GLU A 477 17.89 -0.67 -31.88
N THR A 478 17.44 -1.02 -33.07
CA THR A 478 16.16 -1.68 -33.32
C THR A 478 16.20 -2.50 -34.60
N GLU A 479 15.31 -3.48 -34.72
CA GLU A 479 15.12 -4.24 -35.97
C GLU A 479 13.91 -3.74 -36.76
N GLN A 480 13.17 -2.78 -36.22
CA GLN A 480 12.05 -2.16 -36.90
C GLN A 480 12.54 -1.32 -38.09
N ILE A 481 11.97 -1.60 -39.25
CA ILE A 481 12.11 -0.77 -40.46
C ILE A 481 10.87 0.10 -40.59
N TYR A 482 11.06 1.36 -40.99
CA TYR A 482 9.98 2.30 -41.25
C TYR A 482 9.87 2.59 -42.74
N PHE A 483 8.65 2.48 -43.25
CA PHE A 483 8.31 2.57 -44.66
C PHE A 483 7.49 3.83 -44.94
N THR A 484 7.52 4.30 -46.19
CA THR A 484 6.63 5.38 -46.65
C THR A 484 5.15 5.05 -46.43
N LYS A 485 4.34 6.11 -46.26
CA LYS A 485 2.88 5.95 -46.17
C LYS A 485 2.32 5.35 -47.45
N GLU A 486 2.88 5.74 -48.58
CA GLU A 486 2.50 5.27 -49.91
C GLU A 486 2.60 3.75 -50.02
N LEU A 487 3.70 3.15 -49.55
CA LEU A 487 3.88 1.69 -49.55
C LEU A 487 2.95 1.01 -48.54
N CYS A 488 2.79 1.57 -47.34
CA CYS A 488 1.85 1.02 -46.36
C CYS A 488 0.39 1.05 -46.87
N GLN A 489 0.00 2.11 -47.55
CA GLN A 489 -1.31 2.23 -48.19
C GLN A 489 -1.49 1.23 -49.32
N MET A 490 -0.46 1.02 -50.16
CA MET A 490 -0.49 0.01 -51.22
C MET A 490 -0.85 -1.38 -50.68
N TYR A 491 -0.32 -1.76 -49.52
CA TYR A 491 -0.63 -3.03 -48.87
C TYR A 491 -1.99 -3.12 -48.19
N SER A 492 -2.70 -2.00 -48.09
CA SER A 492 -4.03 -1.89 -47.49
C SER A 492 -5.17 -1.96 -48.53
N LEU A 493 -4.86 -2.31 -49.79
CA LEU A 493 -5.79 -2.30 -50.94
C LEU A 493 -6.20 -3.72 -51.40
N GLU A 494 -7.47 -3.91 -51.79
CA GLU A 494 -7.96 -5.11 -52.48
C GLU A 494 -8.71 -4.75 -53.80
N LEU A 495 -8.50 -5.49 -54.91
CA LEU A 495 -9.21 -5.33 -56.19
C LEU A 495 -10.14 -6.51 -56.48
N TYR A 496 -11.36 -6.46 -56.01
CA TYR A 496 -12.38 -7.46 -56.30
C TYR A 496 -12.89 -7.46 -57.77
N HIS A 497 -12.60 -8.45 -58.62
CA HIS A 497 -13.22 -8.61 -59.96
C HIS A 497 -13.43 -7.30 -60.79
N GLY A 498 -12.37 -6.50 -60.99
CA GLY A 498 -12.53 -5.23 -61.72
C GLY A 498 -13.40 -4.20 -60.96
N THR A 499 -13.39 -4.30 -59.65
CA THR A 499 -14.05 -3.43 -58.67
C THR A 499 -13.03 -3.30 -57.53
N TYR A 500 -12.52 -2.11 -57.23
CA TYR A 500 -11.62 -1.96 -56.09
C TYR A 500 -12.45 -1.88 -54.79
N CYS A 501 -12.12 -2.74 -53.83
CA CYS A 501 -12.60 -2.67 -52.46
C CYS A 501 -11.45 -2.18 -51.61
N LEU A 502 -11.62 -1.07 -50.90
CA LEU A 502 -10.79 -0.90 -49.71
C LEU A 502 -11.25 -1.96 -48.69
N LEU A 503 -10.30 -2.60 -48.01
CA LEU A 503 -10.61 -3.46 -46.87
C LEU A 503 -11.42 -2.64 -45.87
N TYR A 504 -12.72 -2.87 -45.86
CA TYR A 504 -13.64 -2.22 -44.96
C TYR A 504 -14.26 -3.31 -44.08
N GLU A 505 -13.67 -3.41 -42.89
CA GLU A 505 -14.29 -3.90 -41.67
C GLU A 505 -14.48 -5.42 -41.48
N TRP A 506 -14.13 -5.86 -40.25
CA TRP A 506 -14.48 -7.15 -39.68
C TRP A 506 -15.99 -7.20 -39.40
N VAL A 507 -16.70 -8.15 -40.02
CA VAL A 507 -18.15 -8.23 -39.85
C VAL A 507 -18.50 -9.12 -38.65
N GLU A 508 -18.89 -8.49 -37.53
CA GLU A 508 -19.18 -9.16 -36.26
C GLU A 508 -20.25 -10.27 -36.37
N LYS A 509 -21.22 -10.10 -37.27
CA LYS A 509 -22.28 -11.09 -37.54
C LYS A 509 -21.76 -12.42 -38.09
N TRP A 510 -20.63 -12.40 -38.80
CA TRP A 510 -20.10 -13.57 -39.52
C TRP A 510 -18.74 -14.04 -39.03
N LYS A 511 -18.08 -13.25 -38.16
CA LYS A 511 -16.73 -13.50 -37.66
C LYS A 511 -15.72 -13.76 -38.80
N ASP A 512 -15.84 -12.99 -39.88
CA ASP A 512 -15.04 -13.17 -41.09
C ASP A 512 -14.91 -11.85 -41.87
N TYR A 513 -13.85 -11.73 -42.68
CA TYR A 513 -13.71 -10.71 -43.72
C TYR A 513 -14.28 -11.29 -45.03
N ARG A 514 -15.09 -10.54 -45.80
CA ARG A 514 -15.74 -11.10 -47.00
C ARG A 514 -14.72 -11.45 -48.10
N LEU A 515 -14.58 -12.74 -48.45
CA LEU A 515 -13.66 -13.27 -49.47
C LEU A 515 -14.33 -13.69 -50.80
N LYS A 516 -13.85 -13.16 -51.94
CA LYS A 516 -13.69 -13.82 -53.28
C LYS A 516 -12.45 -13.19 -53.98
N PRO A 517 -11.85 -13.77 -55.05
CA PRO A 517 -10.49 -13.40 -55.43
C PRO A 517 -10.39 -11.95 -55.87
N ALA A 518 -9.76 -11.15 -55.01
CA ALA A 518 -9.36 -9.79 -55.28
C ALA A 518 -7.91 -9.79 -55.78
N PHE A 519 -7.60 -8.97 -56.80
CA PHE A 519 -6.23 -8.67 -57.19
C PHE A 519 -5.63 -7.66 -56.22
N ILE A 520 -4.37 -7.77 -55.86
CA ILE A 520 -3.68 -6.80 -55.02
C ILE A 520 -2.70 -6.07 -55.95
N PRO A 521 -2.96 -4.80 -56.29
CA PRO A 521 -2.11 -4.06 -57.21
C PRO A 521 -0.84 -3.67 -56.45
N VAL A 522 0.31 -4.04 -56.99
CA VAL A 522 1.61 -3.67 -56.46
C VAL A 522 2.41 -2.94 -57.53
N ILE A 523 3.12 -1.89 -57.14
CA ILE A 523 3.91 -1.11 -58.07
C ILE A 523 5.12 -1.93 -58.51
N ASN A 524 5.44 -1.91 -59.80
CA ASN A 524 6.73 -2.40 -60.30
C ASN A 524 7.33 -1.32 -61.24
N SER A 525 8.52 -0.85 -60.89
CA SER A 525 9.22 0.21 -61.62
C SER A 525 9.70 -0.21 -63.02
N GLU A 526 9.67 -1.51 -63.36
CA GLU A 526 9.92 -2.00 -64.73
C GLU A 526 8.73 -1.77 -65.69
N LEU A 527 7.57 -1.35 -65.19
CA LEU A 527 6.34 -1.19 -65.97
C LEU A 527 6.05 0.30 -66.23
N GLU A 528 5.59 0.62 -67.44
CA GLU A 528 5.27 1.99 -67.88
C GLU A 528 3.82 2.12 -68.37
N GLY A 529 3.23 3.32 -68.27
CA GLY A 529 1.91 3.60 -68.85
C GLY A 529 0.79 2.71 -68.27
N ASN A 530 0.08 1.97 -69.13
CA ASN A 530 -0.97 1.02 -68.69
C ASN A 530 -0.49 -0.44 -68.74
N GLN A 531 0.81 -0.69 -68.55
CA GLN A 531 1.34 -2.05 -68.49
C GLN A 531 0.99 -2.75 -67.17
N MET A 532 0.76 -4.06 -67.27
CA MET A 532 0.43 -4.91 -66.14
C MET A 532 1.15 -6.26 -66.27
N ARG A 533 1.56 -6.84 -65.14
CA ARG A 533 2.10 -8.19 -65.06
C ARG A 533 1.25 -9.04 -64.12
N ILE A 534 0.95 -10.26 -64.55
CA ILE A 534 0.14 -11.21 -63.78
C ILE A 534 0.95 -12.44 -63.40
N SER A 535 0.46 -13.18 -62.40
CA SER A 535 1.09 -14.41 -61.91
C SER A 535 1.06 -15.52 -62.96
N TYR A 536 2.09 -16.37 -62.97
CA TYR A 536 2.06 -17.65 -63.69
C TYR A 536 0.86 -18.54 -63.29
N ASN A 537 0.36 -18.39 -62.06
CA ASN A 537 -0.80 -19.16 -61.58
C ASN A 537 -2.15 -18.49 -61.88
N PHE A 538 -2.15 -17.40 -62.66
CA PHE A 538 -3.36 -16.69 -63.05
C PHE A 538 -4.26 -17.60 -63.89
N GLY A 539 -5.49 -17.85 -63.44
CA GLY A 539 -6.44 -18.72 -64.14
C GLY A 539 -6.40 -20.22 -63.78
N GLY A 540 -5.62 -20.63 -62.78
CA GLY A 540 -5.76 -21.96 -62.15
C GLY A 540 -4.82 -23.07 -62.65
N GLY A 541 -3.71 -22.72 -63.31
CA GLY A 541 -2.60 -23.65 -63.58
C GLY A 541 -2.01 -23.54 -64.99
N PRO A 542 -1.07 -24.44 -65.35
CA PRO A 542 -0.20 -24.33 -66.54
C PRO A 542 -0.93 -24.35 -67.90
N ASN A 543 -2.23 -24.66 -67.93
CA ASN A 543 -3.05 -24.74 -69.14
C ASN A 543 -4.09 -23.60 -69.23
N ALA A 544 -4.05 -22.62 -68.32
CA ALA A 544 -4.94 -21.47 -68.38
C ALA A 544 -4.54 -20.54 -69.53
N LEU A 545 -5.52 -20.00 -70.27
CA LEU A 545 -5.24 -18.90 -71.20
C LEU A 545 -4.91 -17.65 -70.38
N HIS A 546 -3.67 -17.20 -70.45
CA HIS A 546 -3.27 -15.90 -69.93
C HIS A 546 -3.74 -14.80 -70.89
N PRO A 547 -4.47 -13.78 -70.41
CA PRO A 547 -4.89 -12.67 -71.24
C PRO A 547 -3.68 -11.78 -71.55
N VAL A 548 -2.88 -12.12 -72.57
CA VAL A 548 -1.72 -11.31 -73.01
C VAL A 548 -2.17 -10.26 -74.01
N GLY A 549 -1.58 -9.06 -73.95
CA GLY A 549 -1.88 -7.93 -74.84
C GLY A 549 -2.93 -6.96 -74.27
N GLU A 550 -3.60 -6.22 -75.16
CA GLU A 550 -4.59 -5.21 -74.77
C GLU A 550 -5.88 -5.84 -74.29
N ASN A 551 -6.22 -5.56 -73.03
CA ASN A 551 -7.41 -6.08 -72.36
C ASN A 551 -8.18 -4.93 -71.71
N LEU A 552 -9.51 -4.90 -71.86
CA LEU A 552 -10.34 -3.90 -71.20
C LEU A 552 -10.61 -4.33 -69.76
N PHE A 553 -10.15 -3.54 -68.81
CA PHE A 553 -10.49 -3.67 -67.40
C PHE A 553 -11.55 -2.64 -67.03
N ARG A 554 -12.57 -3.11 -66.31
CA ARG A 554 -13.48 -2.24 -65.57
C ARG A 554 -12.99 -2.15 -64.13
N PHE A 555 -13.14 -0.99 -63.49
CA PHE A 555 -12.79 -0.68 -62.10
C PHE A 555 -13.97 0.07 -61.48
N GLN A 556 -14.44 -0.33 -60.31
CA GLN A 556 -15.55 0.32 -59.62
C GLN A 556 -15.29 0.29 -58.11
N GLN A 557 -15.61 1.34 -57.36
CA GLN A 557 -15.44 1.29 -55.90
C GLN A 557 -16.57 0.49 -55.26
N CYS A 558 -16.38 -0.13 -54.10
CA CYS A 558 -17.48 -0.61 -53.25
C CYS A 558 -17.48 0.05 -51.86
N ASP A 559 -18.65 0.07 -51.22
CA ASP A 559 -18.81 0.38 -49.80
C ASP A 559 -18.54 -0.83 -48.89
N GLU A 560 -18.70 -0.62 -47.58
CA GLU A 560 -18.48 -1.59 -46.51
C GLU A 560 -19.39 -2.83 -46.62
N ASP A 561 -20.55 -2.69 -47.27
CA ASP A 561 -21.48 -3.79 -47.56
C ASP A 561 -21.14 -4.51 -48.88
N GLY A 562 -20.06 -4.11 -49.55
CA GLY A 562 -19.65 -4.61 -50.86
C GLY A 562 -20.55 -4.14 -52.01
N GLN A 563 -21.34 -3.09 -51.80
CA GLN A 563 -22.17 -2.50 -52.85
C GLN A 563 -21.34 -1.49 -53.67
N PRO A 564 -21.49 -1.46 -54.99
CA PRO A 564 -20.75 -0.53 -55.83
C PRO A 564 -21.07 0.93 -55.50
N VAL A 565 -20.03 1.74 -55.30
CA VAL A 565 -20.06 3.18 -55.05
C VAL A 565 -19.44 3.92 -56.23
N GLY A 566 -20.11 4.97 -56.70
CA GLY A 566 -19.63 5.79 -57.81
C GLY A 566 -19.69 5.10 -59.18
N GLU A 567 -19.16 5.79 -60.19
CA GLU A 567 -19.14 5.29 -61.57
C GLU A 567 -18.00 4.29 -61.80
N ALA A 568 -18.31 3.25 -62.58
CA ALA A 568 -17.29 2.33 -63.04
C ALA A 568 -16.39 3.00 -64.09
N LYS A 569 -15.08 2.89 -63.90
CA LYS A 569 -14.04 3.36 -64.80
C LYS A 569 -13.61 2.19 -65.70
N GLU A 570 -13.50 2.42 -66.99
CA GLU A 570 -12.97 1.44 -67.93
C GLU A 570 -11.59 1.87 -68.42
N GLN A 571 -10.66 0.93 -68.55
CA GLN A 571 -9.29 1.19 -68.96
C GLN A 571 -8.72 -0.01 -69.70
N THR A 572 -8.19 0.25 -70.89
CA THR A 572 -7.37 -0.74 -71.60
C THR A 572 -6.03 -0.86 -70.91
N VAL A 573 -5.69 -2.08 -70.52
CA VAL A 573 -4.44 -2.48 -69.87
C VAL A 573 -3.68 -3.39 -70.82
N ASN A 574 -2.37 -3.20 -70.94
CA ASN A 574 -1.49 -4.07 -71.72
C ASN A 574 -0.83 -5.09 -70.79
N ILE A 575 -1.29 -6.34 -70.83
CA ILE A 575 -0.72 -7.42 -70.03
C ILE A 575 0.49 -7.99 -70.75
N LEU A 576 1.65 -7.94 -70.11
CA LEU A 576 2.91 -8.42 -70.66
C LEU A 576 2.98 -9.96 -70.67
N GLU A 577 3.70 -10.51 -71.64
CA GLU A 577 3.93 -11.97 -71.76
C GLU A 577 4.83 -12.53 -70.64
N LYS A 578 5.77 -11.71 -70.14
CA LYS A 578 6.61 -12.07 -69.00
C LYS A 578 5.74 -12.08 -67.75
N GLU A 579 5.53 -13.23 -67.12
CA GLU A 579 4.78 -13.39 -65.87
C GLU A 579 5.64 -13.18 -64.62
N HIS A 580 5.01 -12.95 -63.47
CA HIS A 580 5.70 -12.95 -62.17
C HIS A 580 5.46 -14.26 -61.39
N ASP A 581 6.41 -14.62 -60.53
CA ASP A 581 6.35 -15.83 -59.71
C ASP A 581 5.55 -15.68 -58.40
N MET A 582 5.03 -14.48 -58.12
CA MET A 582 4.25 -14.18 -56.91
C MET A 582 2.86 -14.86 -56.91
N GLY A 583 2.18 -14.79 -55.77
CA GLY A 583 0.86 -15.39 -55.58
C GLY A 583 -0.17 -14.95 -56.62
N LYS A 584 -1.13 -15.84 -56.94
CA LYS A 584 -2.16 -15.64 -57.97
C LYS A 584 -3.05 -14.40 -57.80
N SER A 585 -3.07 -13.84 -56.58
CA SER A 585 -3.83 -12.66 -56.22
C SER A 585 -3.05 -11.36 -56.43
N LEU A 586 -1.72 -11.37 -56.56
CA LEU A 586 -0.95 -10.15 -56.80
C LEU A 586 -0.91 -9.81 -58.29
N VAL A 587 -0.92 -8.52 -58.60
CA VAL A 587 -0.82 -7.99 -59.96
C VAL A 587 0.13 -6.81 -59.95
N GLU A 588 1.19 -6.87 -60.75
CA GLU A 588 2.11 -5.74 -60.88
C GLU A 588 1.54 -4.72 -61.87
N VAL A 589 1.63 -3.45 -61.51
CA VAL A 589 1.21 -2.32 -62.36
C VAL A 589 2.30 -1.26 -62.38
N SER A 590 2.31 -0.42 -63.41
CA SER A 590 3.16 0.77 -63.43
C SER A 590 2.77 1.74 -62.31
N GLU A 591 3.71 2.60 -61.90
CA GLU A 591 3.46 3.66 -60.94
C GLU A 591 2.37 4.63 -61.43
N GLU A 592 2.41 5.01 -62.72
CA GLU A 592 1.43 5.88 -63.36
C GLU A 592 0.01 5.29 -63.31
N PHE A 593 -0.10 3.99 -63.58
CA PHE A 593 -1.37 3.28 -63.53
C PHE A 593 -1.89 3.21 -62.09
N PHE A 594 -1.04 2.89 -61.13
CA PHE A 594 -1.43 2.80 -59.73
C PHE A 594 -1.99 4.14 -59.22
N TYR A 595 -1.23 5.23 -59.34
CA TYR A 595 -1.66 6.53 -58.81
C TYR A 595 -2.81 7.18 -59.58
N LYS A 596 -3.08 6.75 -60.82
CA LYS A 596 -4.30 7.13 -61.54
C LYS A 596 -5.58 6.69 -60.82
N TYR A 597 -5.53 5.57 -60.11
CA TYR A 597 -6.69 5.00 -59.41
C TYR A 597 -6.59 5.08 -57.88
N PHE A 598 -5.38 5.18 -57.34
CA PHE A 598 -5.09 5.23 -55.91
C PHE A 598 -4.28 6.49 -55.58
N PRO A 599 -4.92 7.63 -55.26
CA PRO A 599 -4.20 8.87 -55.02
C PRO A 599 -3.22 8.77 -53.83
N LYS A 600 -2.04 9.39 -53.95
CA LYS A 600 -1.02 9.47 -52.88
C LYS A 600 -1.55 10.11 -51.59
N ASP A 601 -2.42 11.11 -51.72
CA ASP A 601 -2.92 11.91 -50.60
C ASP A 601 -4.17 11.31 -49.91
N LYS A 602 -4.51 10.04 -50.20
CA LYS A 602 -5.70 9.41 -49.64
C LYS A 602 -5.44 9.05 -48.18
N ASN A 603 -6.27 9.54 -47.27
CA ASN A 603 -6.19 9.19 -45.85
C ASN A 603 -6.73 7.77 -45.61
N CYS A 604 -6.21 7.12 -44.56
CA CYS A 604 -6.65 5.80 -44.14
C CYS A 604 -7.91 5.89 -43.26
N PRO A 605 -8.83 4.92 -43.32
CA PRO A 605 -10.06 4.94 -42.52
C PRO A 605 -9.82 4.71 -41.02
N GLN A 606 -8.71 4.06 -40.66
CA GLN A 606 -8.34 3.74 -39.29
C GLN A 606 -6.82 3.78 -39.08
N ALA A 607 -6.41 3.94 -37.83
CA ALA A 607 -5.01 4.06 -37.41
C ALA A 607 -4.69 3.10 -36.27
N SER A 608 -3.43 2.68 -36.18
CA SER A 608 -2.90 1.99 -34.99
C SER A 608 -2.43 3.02 -33.97
N VAL A 609 -2.80 2.81 -32.71
CA VAL A 609 -2.28 3.54 -31.57
C VAL A 609 -1.54 2.56 -30.67
N TYR A 610 -0.23 2.76 -30.49
CA TYR A 610 0.62 1.94 -29.63
C TYR A 610 0.72 2.60 -28.25
N ILE A 611 0.39 1.85 -27.20
CA ILE A 611 0.37 2.35 -25.81
C ILE A 611 1.56 1.86 -25.00
N THR A 612 1.92 2.61 -23.96
CA THR A 612 3.06 2.30 -23.07
C THR A 612 3.01 0.93 -22.40
N SER A 613 1.81 0.44 -22.07
CA SER A 613 1.61 -0.84 -21.39
C SER A 613 0.18 -1.34 -21.58
N TYR A 614 0.01 -2.66 -21.69
CA TYR A 614 -1.30 -3.31 -21.74
C TYR A 614 -2.22 -2.91 -20.57
N ALA A 615 -1.65 -2.65 -19.39
CA ALA A 615 -2.40 -2.20 -18.22
C ALA A 615 -3.12 -0.85 -18.42
N LYS A 616 -2.71 -0.05 -19.42
CA LYS A 616 -3.31 1.25 -19.76
C LYS A 616 -4.45 1.16 -20.77
N THR A 617 -4.71 -0.01 -21.35
CA THR A 617 -5.71 -0.23 -22.42
C THR A 617 -7.04 0.45 -22.13
N ASP A 618 -7.70 0.13 -21.01
CA ASP A 618 -9.02 0.68 -20.69
C ASP A 618 -9.00 2.20 -20.44
N SER A 619 -7.89 2.71 -19.91
CA SER A 619 -7.71 4.15 -19.65
C SER A 619 -7.52 4.92 -20.95
N VAL A 620 -6.71 4.39 -21.88
CA VAL A 620 -6.47 5.02 -23.18
C VAL A 620 -7.72 4.96 -24.05
N ILE A 621 -8.40 3.81 -24.15
CA ILE A 621 -9.66 3.68 -24.90
C ILE A 621 -10.68 4.73 -24.44
N LYS A 622 -10.91 4.88 -23.13
CA LYS A 622 -11.82 5.91 -22.60
C LYS A 622 -11.39 7.34 -22.92
N LYS A 623 -10.09 7.63 -22.99
CA LYS A 623 -9.58 8.97 -23.37
C LYS A 623 -9.81 9.23 -24.85
N LEU A 624 -9.67 8.22 -25.70
CA LEU A 624 -9.92 8.28 -27.14
C LEU A 624 -11.42 8.45 -27.45
N GLU A 625 -12.29 7.69 -26.79
CA GLU A 625 -13.75 7.80 -26.89
C GLU A 625 -14.23 9.23 -26.56
N ARG A 626 -13.71 9.83 -25.48
CA ARG A 626 -14.02 11.22 -25.11
C ARG A 626 -13.57 12.25 -26.15
N LYS A 627 -12.62 11.90 -27.01
CA LYS A 627 -12.12 12.73 -28.12
C LYS A 627 -12.85 12.46 -29.44
N GLY A 628 -13.85 11.58 -29.45
CA GLY A 628 -14.67 11.26 -30.63
C GLY A 628 -14.10 10.15 -31.52
N TYR A 629 -13.22 9.31 -30.98
CA TYR A 629 -12.67 8.14 -31.67
C TYR A 629 -13.21 6.85 -31.06
N GLU A 630 -13.49 5.87 -31.92
CA GLU A 630 -13.78 4.50 -31.49
C GLU A 630 -12.47 3.73 -31.47
N ALA A 631 -12.21 2.97 -30.39
CA ALA A 631 -10.93 2.29 -30.19
C ALA A 631 -11.13 0.88 -29.65
N GLN A 632 -10.36 -0.09 -30.16
CA GLN A 632 -10.39 -1.48 -29.71
C GLN A 632 -8.98 -2.07 -29.61
N SER A 633 -8.74 -2.93 -28.61
CA SER A 633 -7.47 -3.64 -28.48
C SER A 633 -7.39 -4.81 -29.46
N THR A 634 -6.40 -4.80 -30.35
CA THR A 634 -6.16 -5.91 -31.29
C THR A 634 -5.88 -7.20 -30.56
N TYR A 635 -5.14 -7.11 -29.44
CA TYR A 635 -4.82 -8.26 -28.60
C TYR A 635 -6.07 -8.91 -27.99
N ARG A 636 -6.94 -8.12 -27.35
CA ARG A 636 -8.16 -8.64 -26.73
C ARG A 636 -9.13 -9.26 -27.72
N VAL A 637 -9.16 -8.75 -28.95
CA VAL A 637 -10.00 -9.29 -30.03
C VAL A 637 -9.39 -10.57 -30.60
N GLY A 638 -8.06 -10.62 -30.74
CA GLY A 638 -7.35 -11.77 -31.29
C GLY A 638 -7.27 -12.97 -30.34
N VAL A 639 -7.41 -12.77 -29.01
CA VAL A 639 -7.48 -13.91 -28.08
C VAL A 639 -8.85 -14.59 -28.10
N THR A 640 -8.86 -15.92 -28.20
CA THR A 640 -10.10 -16.68 -28.44
C THR A 640 -10.32 -17.75 -27.37
N ASP A 641 -9.56 -18.84 -27.44
CA ASP A 641 -9.77 -20.02 -26.61
C ASP A 641 -8.90 -20.02 -25.36
N TYR A 642 -9.44 -20.46 -24.22
CA TYR A 642 -8.67 -20.65 -23.00
C TYR A 642 -7.64 -21.78 -23.13
N VAL A 643 -6.45 -21.54 -22.62
CA VAL A 643 -5.39 -22.53 -22.47
C VAL A 643 -5.40 -23.00 -21.02
N GLN A 644 -5.83 -24.24 -20.79
CA GLN A 644 -6.05 -24.79 -19.45
C GLN A 644 -4.82 -24.65 -18.54
N GLU A 645 -3.61 -24.89 -19.07
CA GLU A 645 -2.35 -24.77 -18.32
C GLU A 645 -2.13 -23.35 -17.78
N LEU A 646 -2.40 -22.31 -18.59
CA LEU A 646 -2.27 -20.91 -18.18
C LEU A 646 -3.37 -20.50 -17.18
N VAL A 647 -4.57 -21.06 -17.31
CA VAL A 647 -5.66 -20.87 -16.36
C VAL A 647 -5.28 -21.44 -14.99
N ASP A 648 -4.76 -22.67 -14.96
CA ASP A 648 -4.33 -23.34 -13.74
C ASP A 648 -3.17 -22.59 -13.08
N GLU A 649 -2.16 -22.16 -13.84
CA GLU A 649 -1.05 -21.34 -13.36
C GLU A 649 -1.55 -20.03 -12.72
N ARG A 650 -2.43 -19.30 -13.42
CA ARG A 650 -3.05 -18.08 -12.89
C ARG A 650 -3.80 -18.32 -11.59
N LEU A 651 -4.60 -19.39 -11.51
CA LEU A 651 -5.37 -19.72 -10.30
C LEU A 651 -4.45 -20.08 -9.13
N VAL A 652 -3.35 -20.78 -9.38
CA VAL A 652 -2.33 -21.07 -8.37
C VAL A 652 -1.70 -19.78 -7.85
N ILE A 653 -1.30 -18.85 -8.72
CA ILE A 653 -0.72 -17.55 -8.32
C ILE A 653 -1.71 -16.76 -7.47
N VAL A 654 -2.95 -16.62 -7.92
CA VAL A 654 -4.02 -15.92 -7.17
C VAL A 654 -4.28 -16.59 -5.82
N GLY A 655 -4.32 -17.93 -5.78
CA GLY A 655 -4.51 -18.70 -4.55
C GLY A 655 -3.37 -18.51 -3.56
N ILE A 656 -2.11 -18.55 -4.01
CA ILE A 656 -0.92 -18.31 -3.18
C ILE A 656 -0.94 -16.89 -2.62
N CYS A 657 -1.26 -15.88 -3.44
CA CYS A 657 -1.30 -14.49 -2.99
C CYS A 657 -2.41 -14.25 -1.95
N ALA A 658 -3.62 -14.78 -2.20
CA ALA A 658 -4.74 -14.65 -1.27
C ALA A 658 -4.47 -15.36 0.06
N PHE A 659 -3.96 -16.61 0.01
CA PHE A 659 -3.57 -17.35 1.21
C PHE A 659 -2.41 -16.67 1.94
N GLY A 660 -1.42 -16.18 1.20
CA GLY A 660 -0.26 -15.47 1.73
C GLY A 660 -0.65 -14.22 2.51
N LEU A 661 -1.58 -13.41 1.99
CA LEU A 661 -2.13 -12.26 2.72
C LEU A 661 -2.79 -12.71 4.04
N ILE A 662 -3.66 -13.73 4.01
CA ILE A 662 -4.31 -14.26 5.23
C ILE A 662 -3.27 -14.78 6.24
N ALA A 663 -2.27 -15.52 5.78
CA ALA A 663 -1.21 -16.07 6.62
C ALA A 663 -0.39 -14.95 7.30
N ILE A 664 -0.11 -13.87 6.59
CA ILE A 664 0.57 -12.68 7.13
C ILE A 664 -0.24 -12.04 8.25
N VAL A 665 -1.56 -11.95 8.13
CA VAL A 665 -2.42 -11.44 9.22
C VAL A 665 -2.25 -12.26 10.49
N LEU A 666 -2.31 -13.59 10.37
CA LEU A 666 -2.15 -14.50 11.51
C LEU A 666 -0.76 -14.40 12.14
N ALA A 667 0.30 -14.41 11.31
CA ALA A 667 1.68 -14.27 11.77
C ALA A 667 1.91 -12.92 12.47
N GLN A 668 1.38 -11.83 11.91
CA GLN A 668 1.47 -10.50 12.50
C GLN A 668 0.79 -10.45 13.86
N ILE A 669 -0.41 -11.04 14.00
CA ILE A 669 -1.13 -11.08 15.27
C ILE A 669 -0.31 -11.82 16.34
N LEU A 670 0.24 -12.99 16.02
CA LEU A 670 1.03 -13.80 16.96
C LEU A 670 2.32 -13.10 17.39
N ILE A 671 3.08 -12.57 16.44
CA ILE A 671 4.39 -11.95 16.69
C ILE A 671 4.22 -10.64 17.45
N LEU A 672 3.34 -9.74 16.99
CA LEU A 672 3.13 -8.46 17.65
C LEU A 672 2.56 -8.66 19.06
N ARG A 673 1.65 -9.64 19.25
CA ARG A 673 1.16 -10.01 20.59
C ARG A 673 2.30 -10.41 21.52
N SER A 674 3.26 -11.21 21.03
CA SER A 674 4.44 -11.60 21.81
C SER A 674 5.31 -10.40 22.19
N LEU A 675 5.61 -9.53 21.23
CA LEU A 675 6.42 -8.33 21.45
C LEU A 675 5.75 -7.32 22.40
N MET A 676 4.42 -7.20 22.31
CA MET A 676 3.65 -6.27 23.13
C MET A 676 3.48 -6.72 24.58
N LYS A 677 3.69 -8.02 24.92
CA LYS A 677 3.70 -8.50 26.32
C LYS A 677 4.69 -7.73 27.20
N ILE A 678 5.77 -7.24 26.62
CA ILE A 678 6.80 -6.47 27.33
C ILE A 678 6.22 -5.16 27.91
N ARG A 679 5.10 -4.67 27.38
CA ARG A 679 4.46 -3.40 27.79
C ARG A 679 3.47 -3.54 28.93
N VAL A 680 3.11 -4.77 29.33
CA VAL A 680 2.10 -5.00 30.37
C VAL A 680 2.53 -4.31 31.68
N LYS A 681 3.81 -4.37 32.06
CA LYS A 681 4.32 -3.69 33.27
C LYS A 681 4.19 -2.16 33.18
N ASP A 682 4.53 -1.55 32.04
CA ASP A 682 4.42 -0.10 31.87
C ASP A 682 2.95 0.38 31.95
N TYR A 683 2.01 -0.38 31.36
CA TYR A 683 0.58 -0.05 31.41
C TYR A 683 -0.05 -0.33 32.78
N PHE A 684 0.43 -1.33 33.50
CA PHE A 684 0.05 -1.58 34.88
C PHE A 684 0.37 -0.39 35.78
N VAL A 685 1.59 0.15 35.65
CA VAL A 685 1.99 1.39 36.34
C VAL A 685 1.06 2.56 35.99
N MET A 686 0.70 2.74 34.72
CA MET A 686 -0.20 3.81 34.29
C MET A 686 -1.63 3.65 34.84
N LYS A 687 -2.15 2.41 34.84
CA LYS A 687 -3.47 2.08 35.44
C LYS A 687 -3.49 2.45 36.93
N PHE A 688 -2.40 2.21 37.64
CA PHE A 688 -2.27 2.54 39.06
C PHE A 688 -2.18 4.02 39.36
N ILE A 689 -1.53 4.78 38.49
CA ILE A 689 -1.52 6.24 38.63
C ILE A 689 -2.94 6.80 38.45
N GLY A 690 -3.86 6.04 37.85
CA GLY A 690 -5.27 6.39 37.65
C GLY A 690 -5.61 6.66 36.18
N MET A 691 -4.78 6.20 35.25
CA MET A 691 -5.07 6.30 33.82
C MET A 691 -6.23 5.37 33.47
N ARG A 692 -7.21 5.91 32.73
CA ARG A 692 -8.35 5.11 32.29
C ARG A 692 -7.92 4.01 31.33
N MET A 693 -8.50 2.83 31.46
CA MET A 693 -8.23 1.68 30.59
C MET A 693 -8.47 2.02 29.11
N GLN A 694 -9.51 2.82 28.83
CA GLN A 694 -9.81 3.31 27.49
C GLN A 694 -8.67 4.16 26.90
N VAL A 695 -7.98 4.95 27.72
CA VAL A 695 -6.83 5.76 27.30
C VAL A 695 -5.62 4.85 27.02
N ILE A 696 -5.37 3.85 27.87
CA ILE A 696 -4.31 2.84 27.67
C ILE A 696 -4.51 2.11 26.33
N HIS A 697 -5.74 1.66 26.04
CA HIS A 697 -6.07 1.04 24.77
C HIS A 697 -5.78 1.97 23.58
N LYS A 698 -6.17 3.24 23.67
CA LYS A 698 -5.90 4.25 22.63
C LYS A 698 -4.41 4.50 22.42
N ILE A 699 -3.59 4.50 23.47
CA ILE A 699 -2.11 4.63 23.36
C ILE A 699 -1.58 3.52 22.44
N SER A 700 -1.98 2.27 22.69
CA SER A 700 -1.56 1.12 21.87
C SER A 700 -1.95 1.29 20.40
N TYR A 701 -3.15 1.80 20.11
CA TYR A 701 -3.59 2.09 18.74
C TYR A 701 -2.75 3.18 18.08
N PHE A 702 -2.54 4.31 18.75
CA PHE A 702 -1.76 5.42 18.17
C PHE A 702 -0.31 5.05 17.90
N GLU A 703 0.33 4.26 18.77
CA GLU A 703 1.70 3.81 18.56
C GLU A 703 1.84 2.91 17.34
N ILE A 704 1.02 1.84 17.27
CA ILE A 704 1.08 0.89 16.16
C ILE A 704 0.64 1.55 14.86
N ALA A 705 -0.37 2.44 14.87
CA ALA A 705 -0.74 3.22 13.69
C ALA A 705 0.43 4.09 13.21
N GLY A 706 1.14 4.75 14.13
CA GLY A 706 2.32 5.57 13.82
C GLY A 706 3.47 4.76 13.21
N TYR A 707 3.67 3.51 13.63
CA TYR A 707 4.66 2.60 13.02
C TYR A 707 4.19 2.06 11.66
N SER A 708 2.91 1.72 11.55
CA SER A 708 2.30 1.22 10.31
C SER A 708 2.35 2.27 9.19
N ILE A 709 1.98 3.52 9.49
CA ILE A 709 2.07 4.63 8.53
C ILE A 709 3.51 4.84 8.06
N ALA A 710 4.48 4.82 8.97
CA ALA A 710 5.90 4.95 8.61
C ALA A 710 6.38 3.80 7.72
N ALA A 711 5.98 2.57 8.04
CA ALA A 711 6.28 1.38 7.24
C ALA A 711 5.67 1.46 5.83
N ILE A 712 4.40 1.85 5.72
CA ILE A 712 3.69 2.03 4.44
C ILE A 712 4.41 3.06 3.57
N ILE A 713 4.76 4.22 4.12
CA ILE A 713 5.49 5.27 3.39
C ILE A 713 6.85 4.73 2.89
N LEU A 714 7.57 4.01 3.75
CA LEU A 714 8.86 3.41 3.39
C LEU A 714 8.71 2.35 2.30
N THR A 715 7.66 1.53 2.32
CA THR A 715 7.37 0.54 1.27
C THR A 715 7.09 1.22 -0.06
N VAL A 716 6.22 2.24 -0.09
CA VAL A 716 5.92 2.96 -1.34
C VAL A 716 7.17 3.64 -1.90
N LEU A 717 7.99 4.25 -1.03
CA LEU A 717 9.25 4.87 -1.42
C LEU A 717 10.22 3.84 -1.98
N LEU A 718 10.36 2.67 -1.35
CA LEU A 718 11.17 1.56 -1.86
C LEU A 718 10.71 1.14 -3.26
N MET A 719 9.40 0.92 -3.46
CA MET A 719 8.86 0.50 -4.75
C MET A 719 9.12 1.54 -5.84
N TRP A 720 9.05 2.83 -5.51
CA TRP A 720 9.37 3.91 -6.43
C TRP A 720 10.86 3.98 -6.78
N ILE A 721 11.76 3.74 -5.81
CA ILE A 721 13.20 3.62 -6.07
C ILE A 721 13.48 2.43 -6.99
N LEU A 722 12.90 1.25 -6.70
CA LEU A 722 13.10 0.06 -7.52
C LEU A 722 12.62 0.26 -8.96
N ARG A 723 11.52 1.00 -9.15
CA ARG A 723 11.08 1.44 -10.47
C ARG A 723 12.12 2.30 -11.18
N PHE A 724 12.68 3.30 -10.49
CA PHE A 724 13.69 4.20 -11.05
C PHE A 724 15.00 3.48 -11.38
N CYS A 725 15.34 2.44 -10.61
CA CYS A 725 16.49 1.57 -10.89
C CYS A 725 16.27 0.61 -12.07
N GLY A 726 15.11 0.63 -12.73
CA GLY A 726 14.84 -0.20 -13.91
C GLY A 726 14.54 -1.67 -13.59
N VAL A 727 14.09 -2.00 -12.38
CA VAL A 727 13.68 -3.38 -12.05
C VAL A 727 12.39 -3.71 -12.79
N THR A 728 12.49 -4.52 -13.86
CA THR A 728 11.40 -4.80 -14.80
C THR A 728 10.12 -5.27 -14.11
N ILE A 729 10.22 -6.24 -13.19
CA ILE A 729 9.08 -6.80 -12.46
C ILE A 729 8.31 -5.70 -11.70
N VAL A 730 9.03 -4.81 -11.00
CA VAL A 730 8.42 -3.71 -10.25
C VAL A 730 7.84 -2.66 -11.20
N HIS A 731 8.53 -2.38 -12.31
CA HIS A 731 8.06 -1.42 -13.31
C HIS A 731 6.72 -1.86 -13.92
N GLU A 732 6.60 -3.13 -14.30
CA GLU A 732 5.37 -3.71 -14.83
C GLU A 732 4.26 -3.75 -13.80
N MET A 733 4.53 -4.26 -12.60
CA MET A 733 3.56 -4.32 -11.51
C MET A 733 2.99 -2.94 -11.16
N LEU A 734 3.83 -1.90 -11.18
CA LEU A 734 3.40 -0.54 -10.85
C LEU A 734 2.44 0.07 -11.88
N PHE A 735 2.37 -0.45 -13.12
CA PHE A 735 1.34 -0.01 -14.06
C PHE A 735 -0.08 -0.43 -13.64
N TYR A 736 -0.19 -1.59 -12.99
CA TYR A 736 -1.44 -2.12 -12.44
C TYR A 736 -1.79 -1.49 -11.08
N TYR A 737 -0.82 -0.84 -10.43
CA TYR A 737 -1.04 -0.04 -9.22
C TYR A 737 -1.70 1.31 -9.52
N GLY A 738 -3.00 1.28 -9.80
CA GLY A 738 -3.85 2.47 -9.81
C GLY A 738 -4.19 2.96 -8.40
N PHE A 739 -4.99 4.03 -8.31
CA PHE A 739 -5.48 4.56 -7.02
C PHE A 739 -6.12 3.49 -6.14
N ALA A 740 -6.93 2.60 -6.73
CA ALA A 740 -7.61 1.52 -6.01
C ALA A 740 -6.64 0.50 -5.38
N ALA A 741 -5.56 0.15 -6.07
CA ALA A 741 -4.56 -0.80 -5.57
C ALA A 741 -3.75 -0.19 -4.41
N TYR A 742 -3.31 1.07 -4.54
CA TYR A 742 -2.67 1.78 -3.44
C TYR A 742 -3.59 1.95 -2.23
N LEU A 743 -4.86 2.30 -2.47
CA LEU A 743 -5.84 2.41 -1.39
C LEU A 743 -6.05 1.07 -0.68
N LEU A 744 -6.19 -0.02 -1.44
CA LEU A 744 -6.31 -1.37 -0.87
C LEU A 744 -5.08 -1.73 -0.03
N PHE A 745 -3.87 -1.47 -0.54
CA PHE A 745 -2.61 -1.70 0.18
C PHE A 745 -2.54 -0.95 1.51
N VAL A 746 -2.90 0.34 1.52
CA VAL A 746 -2.90 1.17 2.73
C VAL A 746 -3.97 0.68 3.72
N VAL A 747 -5.20 0.48 3.26
CA VAL A 747 -6.31 0.03 4.09
C VAL A 747 -6.02 -1.34 4.69
N TYR A 748 -5.51 -2.28 3.89
CA TYR A 748 -5.11 -3.61 4.34
C TYR A 748 -4.12 -3.53 5.50
N ASN A 749 -3.00 -2.82 5.34
CA ASN A 749 -1.96 -2.74 6.36
C ASN A 749 -2.42 -2.02 7.64
N LEU A 750 -3.26 -0.99 7.51
CA LEU A 750 -3.84 -0.30 8.68
C LEU A 750 -4.86 -1.17 9.42
N VAL A 751 -5.74 -1.88 8.70
CA VAL A 751 -6.74 -2.77 9.29
C VAL A 751 -6.08 -3.94 10.01
N VAL A 752 -5.10 -4.59 9.39
CA VAL A 752 -4.36 -5.70 10.00
C VAL A 752 -3.63 -5.24 11.28
N SER A 753 -3.03 -4.04 11.23
CA SER A 753 -2.40 -3.43 12.40
C SER A 753 -3.43 -3.15 13.52
N ALA A 754 -4.60 -2.63 13.18
CA ALA A 754 -5.68 -2.35 14.13
C ALA A 754 -6.28 -3.62 14.76
N LEU A 755 -6.49 -4.68 13.97
CA LEU A 755 -6.92 -6.00 14.46
C LEU A 755 -5.91 -6.58 15.44
N THR A 756 -4.62 -6.41 15.15
CA THR A 756 -3.55 -6.87 16.03
C THR A 756 -3.57 -6.13 17.37
N VAL A 757 -3.76 -4.81 17.35
CA VAL A 757 -3.92 -4.02 18.58
C VAL A 757 -5.17 -4.44 19.36
N ALA A 758 -6.28 -4.71 18.68
CA ALA A 758 -7.51 -5.18 19.33
C ALA A 758 -7.26 -6.50 20.09
N SER A 759 -6.58 -7.45 19.45
CA SER A 759 -6.19 -8.73 20.06
C SER A 759 -5.26 -8.53 21.28
N PHE A 760 -4.31 -7.62 21.18
CA PHE A 760 -3.44 -7.27 22.31
C PHE A 760 -4.20 -6.62 23.46
N ASN A 761 -5.08 -5.64 23.19
CA ASN A 761 -5.86 -4.96 24.22
C ASN A 761 -6.80 -5.93 24.94
N HIS A 762 -7.37 -6.91 24.23
CA HIS A 762 -8.17 -7.96 24.87
C HIS A 762 -7.33 -8.78 25.86
N LEU A 763 -6.10 -9.17 25.49
CA LEU A 763 -5.16 -9.83 26.41
C LEU A 763 -4.77 -8.94 27.59
N LEU A 764 -4.51 -7.66 27.31
CA LEU A 764 -4.11 -6.69 28.32
C LEU A 764 -5.20 -6.54 29.39
N LYS A 765 -6.47 -6.50 29.00
CA LYS A 765 -7.60 -6.45 29.93
C LYS A 765 -7.61 -7.65 30.89
N GLY A 766 -7.38 -8.87 30.38
CA GLY A 766 -7.28 -10.06 31.23
C GLY A 766 -6.16 -9.96 32.25
N ARG A 767 -4.94 -9.62 31.79
CA ARG A 767 -3.73 -9.57 32.64
C ARG A 767 -3.66 -8.39 33.62
N LEU A 768 -4.40 -7.31 33.39
CA LEU A 768 -4.46 -6.19 34.31
C LEU A 768 -5.55 -6.38 35.39
N ASN A 769 -6.38 -7.40 35.25
CA ASN A 769 -7.44 -7.76 36.18
C ASN A 769 -7.11 -9.02 36.99
N GLU A 770 -6.25 -9.89 36.47
CA GLU A 770 -5.44 -10.86 37.24
C GLU A 770 -4.36 -10.12 38.06
#